data_AF-A0A957YDK4-F1
#
_entry.id   AF-A0A957YDK4-F1
#
_cell.length_a   1.000
_cell.length_b   1.000
_cell.length_c   1.000
_cell.angle_alpha   90.00
_cell.angle_beta   90.00
_cell.angle_gamma   90.00
#
_symmetry.space_group_name_H-M   'P 1'
#
loop_
_entity.id
_entity.type
_entity.pdbx_description
1 polymer ?
#
loop_
_entity_poly.entity_id
_entity_poly.type
_entity_poly.pdbx_seq_one_letter_code
_entity_poly.pdbx_strand_id
1 'polypeptide(L)'
;MATAEKLEQIYTDAPQNYPNIVLGSFQLVFWLYFHPTAWRHHIRRIDPTLQPNFTLTELTVHQWRNRSLQRLLIMCYGILPIIASVLTGLISVAFGATPTYIVSGMVVSFMVGAMAGLVSSVTIGTAVSAASVIAIGLGSGLVTAGLAQRIEELLGQGGDVAPPEAMMFSLGFGLLIGLAGGLVGRVSGSLVHHKEFSQIRQIIAVSIGIILTGIMLVGGGYLIKWQVWPSLICALVGLILVGVVGWWRGIRIGFAVGILVMLALRLAFAINNEIVAYIILYYALILPTFIMVQNLAGPWSGVTAGALGCGTGWLIRAGVDYNIDVGSLVLPHLSSLVAGLSFPIWGPIVLYPIFLGWNFLLYRRDVRSKGQGVSSLRWHSAFWDEHQPLHMVGLDDHMLLVMDRNPYEGWAAMNYLATNRQRWAAQATQIELDARGLEACADVEAISLAHTYLAAGELSGPASALLRSFSRISQDVGVALEQASAYNQRLALSTIEDRLDGLLRELIRSSEPYALRFRSIAARWRQIIAAHVRQLTATVESRQEIDSPYVIGIPLTERQEIFVGRTNISTRIEKLLLDRRRPPLLLYGQRRMGKTSLLNNLSRLLPTTIVPLFVDLQGPASQANDYAGFFYNIARGMSNSAQSQRDLIFPPLSRQQLQVDPFTYFDEWLDEVEVALGDHTALVTLDEFEALENAIDRGRLDGRDLLSMLRHLIQHRPKFKVLLTSSQTQDEFQRWASYLINVQVVHISYLTEQEAIHLIERPVNDFPLRYEEDACRRVFSLTRGHPFLVQLLCDEIVALKNEQDPSVRRLARLDDVEQVVVEALDRGSFFFADIERNQIDKDGLTILRFMATLGENALVERGRLAEQVCCENLDRSLRLLTRRELIEPVNGGYRFQVELIRRWFAVVS
;
A
#
# COMPACT_ATOMS: atom_id res chain seq x y z
N MET A 1 31.85 -1.00 -4.81
CA MET A 1 31.61 0.46 -5.02
C MET A 1 31.78 0.87 -6.48
N ALA A 2 32.95 0.69 -7.12
CA ALA A 2 33.17 1.12 -8.51
C ALA A 2 32.21 0.49 -9.57
N THR A 3 31.62 -0.68 -9.29
CA THR A 3 30.63 -1.34 -10.15
C THR A 3 29.21 -0.81 -9.95
N ALA A 4 28.82 -0.43 -8.72
CA ALA A 4 27.49 0.09 -8.42
C ALA A 4 27.30 1.51 -8.99
N GLU A 5 28.29 2.38 -8.78
CA GLU A 5 28.28 3.76 -9.32
C GLU A 5 28.26 3.77 -10.86
N LYS A 6 28.92 2.79 -11.50
CA LYS A 6 28.90 2.61 -12.95
C LYS A 6 27.54 2.11 -13.46
N LEU A 7 26.81 1.31 -12.67
CA LEU A 7 25.46 0.83 -13.00
C LEU A 7 24.41 1.91 -12.80
N GLU A 8 24.53 2.73 -11.76
CA GLU A 8 23.70 3.93 -11.58
C GLU A 8 23.89 4.92 -12.74
N GLN A 9 25.11 5.05 -13.28
CA GLN A 9 25.36 5.83 -14.49
C GLN A 9 24.76 5.21 -15.78
N ILE A 10 24.39 3.93 -15.77
CA ILE A 10 23.78 3.23 -16.91
C ILE A 10 22.26 3.41 -16.89
N TYR A 11 21.63 3.30 -15.72
CA TYR A 11 20.19 3.45 -15.53
C TYR A 11 19.87 4.81 -14.89
N THR A 12 19.92 5.86 -15.71
CA THR A 12 19.77 7.24 -15.23
C THR A 12 19.09 8.13 -16.26
N ASP A 13 18.37 9.15 -15.78
CA ASP A 13 17.85 10.24 -16.60
C ASP A 13 18.92 11.28 -16.99
N ALA A 14 20.17 11.12 -16.53
CA ALA A 14 21.28 12.03 -16.83
C ALA A 14 22.46 11.38 -17.58
N PRO A 15 22.24 10.59 -18.65
CA PRO A 15 23.32 9.89 -19.35
C PRO A 15 24.32 10.89 -19.95
N GLN A 16 25.62 10.57 -19.93
CA GLN A 16 26.64 11.43 -20.53
C GLN A 16 26.58 11.40 -22.06
N ASN A 17 26.87 12.55 -22.69
CA ASN A 17 26.97 12.65 -24.14
C ASN A 17 28.28 11.98 -24.60
N TYR A 18 28.20 11.16 -25.65
CA TYR A 18 29.37 10.48 -26.21
C TYR A 18 30.51 11.47 -26.53
N PRO A 19 31.78 11.10 -26.29
CA PRO A 19 32.92 11.97 -26.61
C PRO A 19 33.10 12.18 -28.13
N ASN A 20 32.69 11.21 -28.95
CA ASN A 20 32.70 11.37 -30.41
C ASN A 20 31.60 12.36 -30.85
N ILE A 21 31.96 13.38 -31.63
CA ILE A 21 31.04 14.46 -31.99
C ILE A 21 29.87 13.98 -32.85
N VAL A 22 30.09 13.01 -33.75
CA VAL A 22 29.07 12.46 -34.65
C VAL A 22 28.11 11.58 -33.88
N LEU A 23 28.64 10.68 -33.04
CA LEU A 23 27.82 9.81 -32.19
C LEU A 23 27.01 10.62 -31.17
N GLY A 24 27.63 11.67 -30.62
CA GLY A 24 26.98 12.62 -29.74
C GLY A 24 25.85 13.39 -30.43
N SER A 25 26.03 13.81 -31.69
CA SER A 25 24.95 14.43 -32.48
C SER A 25 23.73 13.51 -32.66
N PHE A 26 23.93 12.23 -32.97
CA PHE A 26 22.82 11.27 -33.03
C PHE A 26 22.14 11.06 -31.67
N GLN A 27 22.93 11.00 -30.59
CA GLN A 27 22.42 10.89 -29.22
C GLN A 27 21.60 12.11 -28.80
N LEU A 28 22.01 13.32 -29.20
CA LEU A 28 21.24 14.54 -28.93
C LEU A 28 19.89 14.51 -29.62
N VAL A 29 19.85 14.14 -30.90
CA VAL A 29 18.59 13.98 -31.65
C VAL A 29 17.70 12.94 -30.97
N PHE A 30 18.28 11.80 -30.59
CA PHE A 30 17.57 10.75 -29.88
C PHE A 30 16.97 11.22 -28.55
N TRP A 31 17.74 11.95 -27.72
CA TRP A 31 17.22 12.52 -26.47
C TRP A 31 16.08 13.50 -26.71
N LEU A 32 16.16 14.33 -27.74
CA LEU A 32 15.10 15.27 -28.08
C LEU A 32 13.79 14.56 -28.50
N TYR A 33 13.87 13.37 -29.10
CA TYR A 33 12.70 12.60 -29.54
C TYR A 33 12.10 11.68 -28.47
N PHE A 34 12.94 10.96 -27.72
CA PHE A 34 12.50 9.85 -26.87
C PHE A 34 12.79 10.06 -25.38
N HIS A 35 13.85 10.81 -25.05
CA HIS A 35 14.36 10.98 -23.69
C HIS A 35 14.60 12.46 -23.33
N PRO A 36 13.56 13.32 -23.33
CA PRO A 36 13.72 14.76 -23.14
C PRO A 36 14.28 15.14 -21.75
N THR A 37 14.13 14.29 -20.72
CA THR A 37 14.80 14.53 -19.42
C THR A 37 16.32 14.48 -19.55
N ALA A 38 16.88 13.56 -20.34
CA ALA A 38 18.31 13.47 -20.62
C ALA A 38 18.84 14.75 -21.29
N TRP A 39 18.08 15.33 -22.21
CA TRP A 39 18.38 16.65 -22.78
C TRP A 39 18.42 17.74 -21.70
N ARG A 40 17.38 17.85 -20.86
CA ARG A 40 17.33 18.86 -19.78
C ARG A 40 18.51 18.72 -18.82
N HIS A 41 18.87 17.49 -18.44
CA HIS A 41 20.04 17.22 -17.61
C HIS A 41 21.36 17.50 -18.34
N HIS A 42 21.44 17.29 -19.65
CA HIS A 42 22.62 17.67 -20.44
C HIS A 42 22.83 19.19 -20.46
N ILE A 43 21.77 19.97 -20.69
CA ILE A 43 21.85 21.44 -20.69
C ILE A 43 22.22 21.98 -19.31
N ARG A 44 21.57 21.47 -18.25
CA ARG A 44 21.91 21.85 -16.85
C ARG A 44 23.36 21.52 -16.49
N ARG A 45 23.95 20.46 -17.05
CA ARG A 45 25.37 20.12 -16.86
C ARG A 45 26.31 21.06 -17.60
N ILE A 46 25.90 21.60 -18.74
CA ILE A 46 26.68 22.59 -19.50
C ILE A 46 26.67 23.92 -18.75
N ASP A 47 25.50 24.36 -18.29
CA ASP A 47 25.31 25.55 -17.46
C ASP A 47 23.96 25.44 -16.71
N PRO A 48 23.95 25.43 -15.35
CA PRO A 48 22.73 25.33 -14.56
C PRO A 48 21.75 26.49 -14.76
N THR A 49 22.22 27.64 -15.25
CA THR A 49 21.41 28.85 -15.46
C THR A 49 20.70 28.86 -16.82
N LEU A 50 21.07 27.96 -17.74
CA LEU A 50 20.42 27.84 -19.05
C LEU A 50 19.10 27.08 -18.94
N GLN A 51 18.05 27.64 -19.54
CA GLN A 51 16.81 26.91 -19.72
C GLN A 51 16.97 25.85 -20.84
N PRO A 52 16.28 24.70 -20.77
CA PRO A 52 16.40 23.64 -21.77
C PRO A 52 16.10 24.05 -23.22
N ASN A 53 15.32 25.12 -23.42
CA ASN A 53 14.93 25.63 -24.75
C ASN A 53 15.48 27.05 -25.00
N PHE A 54 16.67 27.38 -24.47
CA PHE A 54 17.26 28.70 -24.66
C PHE A 54 17.41 29.08 -26.15
N THR A 55 17.28 30.36 -26.46
CA THR A 55 17.59 30.91 -27.79
C THR A 55 19.04 31.39 -27.87
N LEU A 56 19.64 31.43 -29.07
CA LEU A 56 21.02 31.94 -29.21
C LEU A 56 21.17 33.41 -28.76
N THR A 57 20.09 34.17 -28.68
CA THR A 57 20.09 35.58 -28.23
C THR A 57 20.00 35.75 -26.72
N GLU A 58 19.66 34.69 -25.99
CA GLU A 58 19.66 34.66 -24.53
C GLU A 58 21.05 34.38 -23.96
N LEU A 59 21.98 33.89 -24.79
CA LEU A 59 23.34 33.54 -24.39
C LEU A 59 24.17 34.78 -24.01
N THR A 60 24.75 34.75 -22.83
CA THR A 60 25.69 35.77 -22.35
C THR A 60 27.08 35.60 -22.97
N VAL A 61 27.91 36.65 -22.95
CA VAL A 61 29.30 36.61 -23.46
C VAL A 61 30.14 35.54 -22.75
N HIS A 62 29.88 35.29 -21.46
CA HIS A 62 30.56 34.24 -20.71
C HIS A 62 30.16 32.84 -21.18
N GLN A 63 28.86 32.62 -21.44
CA GLN A 63 28.34 31.35 -21.97
C GLN A 63 28.89 31.03 -23.37
N TRP A 64 29.04 32.04 -24.24
CA TRP A 64 29.67 31.87 -25.56
C TRP A 64 31.13 31.36 -25.50
N ARG A 65 31.83 31.55 -24.37
CA ARG A 65 33.20 31.06 -24.15
C ARG A 65 33.25 29.66 -23.53
N ASN A 66 32.11 29.10 -23.11
CA ASN A 66 32.05 27.75 -22.55
C ASN A 66 32.27 26.71 -23.66
N ARG A 67 33.36 25.93 -23.56
CA ARG A 67 33.73 24.91 -24.55
C ARG A 67 32.66 23.82 -24.72
N SER A 68 31.95 23.47 -23.66
CA SER A 68 30.87 22.46 -23.73
C SER A 68 29.66 23.00 -24.50
N LEU A 69 29.34 24.29 -24.34
CA LEU A 69 28.28 24.94 -25.11
C LEU A 69 28.68 25.10 -26.58
N GLN A 70 29.92 25.51 -26.87
CA GLN A 70 30.44 25.57 -28.25
C GLN A 70 30.37 24.20 -28.93
N ARG A 71 30.73 23.13 -28.21
CA ARG A 71 30.62 21.76 -28.71
C ARG A 71 29.18 21.39 -29.05
N LEU A 72 28.22 21.74 -28.19
CA LEU A 72 26.79 21.53 -28.44
C LEU A 72 26.34 22.28 -29.71
N LEU A 73 26.73 23.55 -29.87
CA LEU A 73 26.36 24.35 -31.04
C LEU A 73 26.96 23.77 -32.34
N ILE A 74 28.21 23.30 -32.31
CA ILE A 74 28.84 22.62 -33.47
C ILE A 74 28.10 21.32 -33.80
N MET A 75 27.72 20.53 -32.79
CA MET A 75 26.93 19.32 -32.99
C MET A 75 25.60 19.64 -33.68
N CYS A 76 24.87 20.64 -33.18
CA CYS A 76 23.53 21.01 -33.67
C CYS A 76 23.54 21.66 -35.06
N TYR A 77 24.49 22.58 -35.32
CA TYR A 77 24.47 23.44 -36.51
C TYR A 77 25.57 23.15 -37.52
N GLY A 78 26.57 22.34 -37.17
CA GLY A 78 27.61 21.88 -38.08
C GLY A 78 27.40 20.42 -38.49
N ILE A 79 27.32 19.53 -37.51
CA ILE A 79 27.33 18.08 -37.76
C ILE A 79 25.96 17.55 -38.21
N LEU A 80 24.85 17.96 -37.60
CA LEU A 80 23.51 17.50 -38.01
C LEU A 80 23.15 17.83 -39.47
N PRO A 81 23.45 19.03 -40.01
CA PRO A 81 23.24 19.31 -41.44
C PRO A 81 24.09 18.41 -42.36
N ILE A 82 25.32 18.09 -41.97
CA ILE A 82 26.19 17.17 -42.73
C ILE A 82 25.57 15.76 -42.74
N ILE A 83 25.08 15.29 -41.60
CA ILE A 83 24.39 14.01 -41.50
C ILE A 83 23.15 13.98 -42.41
N ALA A 84 22.33 15.03 -42.38
CA ALA A 84 21.16 15.16 -43.23
C ALA A 84 21.53 15.11 -44.72
N SER A 85 22.60 15.82 -45.12
CA SER A 85 23.13 15.82 -46.48
C SER A 85 23.58 14.44 -46.94
N VAL A 86 24.36 13.73 -46.12
CA VAL A 86 24.83 12.37 -46.44
C VAL A 86 23.66 11.39 -46.58
N LEU A 87 22.67 11.46 -45.69
CA LEU A 87 21.48 10.64 -45.75
C LEU A 87 20.64 10.92 -47.00
N THR A 88 20.49 12.19 -47.40
CA THR A 88 19.85 12.54 -48.70
C THR A 88 20.55 11.83 -49.84
N GLY A 89 21.88 11.88 -49.90
CA GLY A 89 22.65 11.23 -50.96
C GLY A 89 22.47 9.71 -51.01
N LEU A 90 22.54 9.05 -49.85
CA LEU A 90 22.36 7.59 -49.76
C LEU A 90 20.95 7.16 -50.20
N ILE A 91 19.93 7.90 -49.80
CA ILE A 91 18.54 7.64 -50.20
C ILE A 91 18.41 7.85 -51.71
N SER A 92 18.88 8.97 -52.26
CA SER A 92 18.85 9.25 -53.70
C SER A 92 19.56 8.17 -54.52
N VAL A 93 20.68 7.63 -54.05
CA VAL A 93 21.37 6.48 -54.66
C VAL A 93 20.49 5.22 -54.65
N ALA A 94 19.87 4.91 -53.50
CA ALA A 94 19.00 3.74 -53.37
C ALA A 94 17.77 3.80 -54.29
N PHE A 95 17.37 5.02 -54.69
CA PHE A 95 16.27 5.27 -55.64
C PHE A 95 16.73 5.44 -57.10
N GLY A 96 18.02 5.25 -57.39
CA GLY A 96 18.53 5.27 -58.77
C GLY A 96 18.70 6.66 -59.38
N ALA A 97 18.90 7.69 -58.56
CA ALA A 97 19.11 9.05 -59.07
C ALA A 97 20.46 9.23 -59.77
N THR A 98 20.52 10.15 -60.73
CA THR A 98 21.77 10.45 -61.45
C THR A 98 22.76 11.20 -60.53
N PRO A 99 24.09 11.09 -60.77
CA PRO A 99 25.10 11.70 -59.91
C PRO A 99 24.95 13.21 -59.73
N THR A 100 24.48 13.93 -60.75
CA THR A 100 24.23 15.38 -60.71
C THR A 100 23.12 15.74 -59.73
N TYR A 101 22.01 15.01 -59.74
CA TYR A 101 20.89 15.23 -58.83
C TYR A 101 21.14 14.77 -57.40
N ILE A 102 21.97 13.73 -57.23
CA ILE A 102 22.46 13.32 -55.91
C ILE A 102 23.24 14.47 -55.28
N VAL A 103 24.21 15.05 -56.00
CA VAL A 103 25.05 16.14 -55.49
C VAL A 103 24.24 17.40 -55.23
N SER A 104 23.33 17.80 -56.14
CA SER A 104 22.49 18.98 -55.92
C SER A 104 21.56 18.80 -54.70
N GLY A 105 20.97 17.61 -54.52
CA GLY A 105 20.16 17.28 -53.35
C GLY A 105 20.95 17.33 -52.04
N MET A 106 22.18 16.82 -52.04
CA MET A 106 23.08 16.88 -50.88
C MET A 106 23.43 18.33 -50.49
N VAL A 107 23.76 19.18 -51.47
CA VAL A 107 24.11 20.60 -51.23
C VAL A 107 22.91 21.37 -50.69
N VAL A 108 21.74 21.20 -51.29
CA VAL A 108 20.50 21.84 -50.82
C VAL A 108 20.14 21.38 -49.41
N SER A 109 20.25 20.08 -49.13
CA SER A 109 20.01 19.51 -47.80
C SER A 109 20.90 20.14 -46.71
N PHE A 110 22.20 20.29 -46.99
CA PHE A 110 23.13 20.94 -46.08
C PHE A 110 22.79 22.42 -45.87
N MET A 111 22.62 23.17 -46.95
CA MET A 111 22.41 24.63 -46.91
C MET A 111 21.10 24.99 -46.22
N VAL A 112 19.99 24.36 -46.64
CA VAL A 112 18.67 24.62 -46.05
C VAL A 112 18.61 24.11 -44.61
N GLY A 113 19.16 22.94 -44.32
CA GLY A 113 19.23 22.41 -42.95
C GLY A 113 20.03 23.30 -41.99
N ALA A 114 21.22 23.75 -42.40
CA ALA A 114 22.07 24.62 -41.57
C ALA A 114 21.44 26.01 -41.36
N MET A 115 20.90 26.62 -42.43
CA MET A 115 20.27 27.95 -42.34
C MET A 115 18.97 27.92 -41.54
N ALA A 116 18.06 26.99 -41.85
CA ALA A 116 16.81 26.86 -41.11
C ALA A 116 17.08 26.54 -39.63
N GLY A 117 18.11 25.74 -39.34
CA GLY A 117 18.63 25.53 -38.00
C GLY A 117 19.04 26.84 -37.32
N LEU A 118 20.01 27.58 -37.88
CA LEU A 118 20.50 28.81 -37.26
C LEU A 118 19.40 29.87 -37.09
N VAL A 119 18.52 30.07 -38.07
CA VAL A 119 17.40 31.02 -37.98
C VAL A 119 16.40 30.60 -36.90
N SER A 120 16.00 29.33 -36.86
CA SER A 120 15.06 28.81 -35.85
C SER A 120 15.66 28.81 -34.43
N SER A 121 16.99 28.67 -34.30
CA SER A 121 17.68 28.68 -33.00
C SER A 121 17.66 30.05 -32.31
N VAL A 122 17.49 31.09 -33.11
CA VAL A 122 17.43 32.49 -32.68
C VAL A 122 15.98 32.88 -32.33
N THR A 123 14.98 32.27 -32.96
CA THR A 123 13.57 32.66 -32.86
C THR A 123 12.69 31.71 -32.04
N ILE A 124 12.95 30.40 -32.06
CA ILE A 124 12.09 29.35 -31.47
C ILE A 124 12.83 28.59 -30.34
N GLY A 125 14.16 28.47 -30.44
CA GLY A 125 15.01 27.86 -29.41
C GLY A 125 15.95 26.80 -29.99
N THR A 126 17.10 26.61 -29.33
CA THR A 126 18.19 25.75 -29.82
C THR A 126 17.82 24.28 -29.92
N ALA A 127 17.03 23.80 -28.96
CA ALA A 127 16.63 22.41 -28.87
C ALA A 127 15.65 22.02 -30.00
N VAL A 128 14.65 22.87 -30.25
CA VAL A 128 13.67 22.78 -31.36
C VAL A 128 14.33 22.95 -32.73
N SER A 129 15.36 23.76 -32.77
CA SER A 129 16.12 24.02 -33.96
C SER A 129 16.98 22.82 -34.35
N ALA A 130 17.82 22.30 -33.44
CA ALA A 130 18.67 21.12 -33.67
C ALA A 130 17.85 19.89 -34.09
N ALA A 131 16.70 19.73 -33.45
CA ALA A 131 15.63 18.82 -33.77
C ALA A 131 15.20 18.82 -35.26
N SER A 132 14.94 20.02 -35.78
CA SER A 132 14.31 20.20 -37.09
C SER A 132 15.31 20.17 -38.25
N VAL A 133 16.61 20.35 -37.98
CA VAL A 133 17.68 20.41 -39.00
C VAL A 133 17.66 19.20 -39.93
N ILE A 134 17.55 17.98 -39.38
CA ILE A 134 17.59 16.75 -40.19
C ILE A 134 16.35 16.64 -41.07
N ALA A 135 15.16 16.87 -40.53
CA ALA A 135 13.91 16.73 -41.28
C ALA A 135 13.82 17.76 -42.43
N ILE A 136 14.18 19.02 -42.15
CA ILE A 136 14.17 20.11 -43.13
C ILE A 136 15.23 19.89 -44.21
N GLY A 137 16.45 19.52 -43.81
CA GLY A 137 17.54 19.22 -44.76
C GLY A 137 17.18 18.03 -45.66
N LEU A 138 16.78 16.90 -45.07
CA LEU A 138 16.40 15.71 -45.82
C LEU A 138 15.25 15.96 -46.80
N GLY A 139 14.18 16.62 -46.34
CA GLY A 139 13.02 16.91 -47.17
C GLY A 139 13.35 17.80 -48.37
N SER A 140 14.02 18.92 -48.12
CA SER A 140 14.40 19.86 -49.19
C SER A 140 15.39 19.25 -50.19
N GLY A 141 16.34 18.44 -49.73
CA GLY A 141 17.29 17.75 -50.59
C GLY A 141 16.67 16.65 -51.44
N LEU A 142 15.82 15.79 -50.86
CA LEU A 142 15.17 14.68 -51.57
C LEU A 142 14.15 15.16 -52.60
N VAL A 143 13.38 16.19 -52.27
CA VAL A 143 12.49 16.87 -53.23
C VAL A 143 13.30 17.39 -54.40
N THR A 144 14.39 18.12 -54.13
CA THR A 144 15.22 18.67 -55.21
C THR A 144 15.81 17.56 -56.10
N ALA A 145 16.27 16.45 -55.50
CA ALA A 145 16.87 15.34 -56.24
C ALA A 145 15.83 14.54 -57.06
N GLY A 146 14.71 14.14 -56.45
CA GLY A 146 13.72 13.28 -57.10
C GLY A 146 12.83 14.00 -58.10
N LEU A 147 12.52 15.27 -57.85
CA LEU A 147 11.59 16.05 -58.65
C LEU A 147 12.28 16.64 -59.90
N ALA A 148 13.54 17.06 -59.77
CA ALA A 148 14.35 17.47 -60.92
C ALA A 148 14.55 16.31 -61.91
N GLN A 149 14.77 15.10 -61.41
CA GLN A 149 14.90 13.90 -62.24
C GLN A 149 13.58 13.54 -62.95
N ARG A 150 12.44 13.57 -62.24
CA ARG A 150 11.13 13.26 -62.85
C ARG A 150 10.71 14.29 -63.90
N ILE A 151 11.06 15.56 -63.70
CA ILE A 151 10.82 16.63 -64.68
C ILE A 151 11.69 16.44 -65.93
N GLU A 152 12.96 16.05 -65.78
CA GLU A 152 13.85 15.76 -66.90
C GLU A 152 13.35 14.53 -67.70
N GLU A 153 12.86 13.50 -67.00
CA GLU A 153 12.23 12.31 -67.61
C GLU A 153 10.90 12.63 -68.34
N LEU A 154 10.09 13.56 -67.83
CA LEU A 154 8.82 13.97 -68.45
C LEU A 154 9.00 14.93 -69.63
N LEU A 155 10.02 15.79 -69.61
CA LEU A 155 10.25 16.81 -70.65
C LEU A 155 11.14 16.33 -71.80
N GLY A 156 11.83 15.20 -71.66
CA GLY A 156 12.63 14.60 -72.74
C GLY A 156 13.76 15.50 -73.29
N GLN A 157 14.18 16.52 -72.54
CA GLN A 157 15.27 17.42 -72.93
C GLN A 157 16.49 17.17 -72.05
N GLY A 158 17.51 16.52 -72.62
CA GLY A 158 18.86 16.56 -72.07
C GLY A 158 19.53 17.87 -72.48
N GLY A 159 19.79 18.76 -71.52
CA GLY A 159 20.64 19.93 -71.74
C GLY A 159 20.31 21.17 -70.91
N ASP A 160 21.15 21.40 -69.90
CA ASP A 160 21.61 22.68 -69.32
C ASP A 160 20.63 23.78 -68.88
N VAL A 161 20.80 24.11 -67.58
CA VAL A 161 20.50 25.36 -66.85
C VAL A 161 19.04 25.63 -66.47
N ALA A 162 18.82 25.67 -65.15
CA ALA A 162 17.58 26.13 -64.51
C ALA A 162 17.24 27.60 -64.91
N PRO A 163 15.96 27.97 -65.09
CA PRO A 163 15.60 29.32 -65.49
C PRO A 163 15.99 30.36 -64.41
N PRO A 164 16.40 31.59 -64.79
CA PRO A 164 16.73 32.69 -63.88
C PRO A 164 15.61 33.05 -62.88
N GLU A 165 14.37 32.67 -63.18
CA GLU A 165 13.17 32.91 -62.37
C GLU A 165 13.21 32.15 -61.04
N ALA A 166 13.79 30.95 -60.99
CA ALA A 166 13.98 30.18 -59.77
C ALA A 166 14.96 30.86 -58.78
N MET A 167 15.92 31.65 -59.31
CA MET A 167 16.93 32.36 -58.53
C MET A 167 16.38 33.66 -57.92
N MET A 168 15.56 34.43 -58.66
CA MET A 168 14.86 35.60 -58.11
C MET A 168 13.78 35.22 -57.09
N PHE A 169 13.14 34.06 -57.24
CA PHE A 169 12.14 33.57 -56.29
C PHE A 169 12.78 33.11 -54.96
N SER A 170 14.00 32.57 -54.98
CA SER A 170 14.76 32.21 -53.77
C SER A 170 15.12 33.41 -52.89
N LEU A 171 15.39 34.57 -53.51
CA LEU A 171 15.56 35.87 -52.84
C LEU A 171 14.27 36.34 -52.19
N GLY A 172 13.13 36.20 -52.87
CA GLY A 172 11.80 36.52 -52.32
C GLY A 172 11.38 35.60 -51.17
N PHE A 173 11.71 34.32 -51.27
CA PHE A 173 11.41 33.28 -50.27
C PHE A 173 12.22 33.46 -48.97
N GLY A 174 13.52 33.76 -49.08
CA GLY A 174 14.36 34.09 -47.92
C GLY A 174 13.93 35.37 -47.20
N LEU A 175 13.50 36.39 -47.96
CA LEU A 175 12.98 37.65 -47.42
C LEU A 175 11.60 37.47 -46.75
N LEU A 176 10.71 36.66 -47.34
CA LEU A 176 9.39 36.35 -46.78
C LEU A 176 9.47 35.53 -45.48
N ILE A 177 10.37 34.54 -45.40
CA ILE A 177 10.62 33.78 -44.16
C ILE A 177 11.25 34.68 -43.09
N GLY A 178 12.19 35.55 -43.48
CA GLY A 178 12.79 36.53 -42.56
C GLY A 178 11.78 37.55 -42.02
N LEU A 179 10.87 38.04 -42.87
CA LEU A 179 9.82 38.98 -42.48
C LEU A 179 8.68 38.31 -41.68
N ALA A 180 8.27 37.09 -42.06
CA ALA A 180 7.26 36.32 -41.32
C ALA A 180 7.77 35.88 -39.94
N GLY A 181 9.03 35.47 -39.83
CA GLY A 181 9.70 35.18 -38.56
C GLY A 181 9.81 36.41 -37.65
N GLY A 182 10.07 37.59 -38.23
CA GLY A 182 10.11 38.86 -37.49
C GLY A 182 8.74 39.37 -37.04
N LEU A 183 7.68 39.15 -37.82
CA LEU A 183 6.31 39.53 -37.45
C LEU A 183 5.75 38.62 -36.34
N VAL A 184 6.05 37.32 -36.39
CA VAL A 184 5.58 36.34 -35.41
C VAL A 184 6.38 36.40 -34.11
N GLY A 185 7.66 36.79 -34.13
CA GLY A 185 8.43 37.10 -32.92
C GLY A 185 7.78 38.21 -32.08
N ARG A 186 7.12 39.18 -32.74
CA ARG A 186 6.31 40.22 -32.09
C ARG A 186 4.98 39.71 -31.54
N VAL A 187 4.31 38.78 -32.22
CA VAL A 187 2.99 38.25 -31.82
C VAL A 187 3.09 37.15 -30.76
N SER A 188 4.09 36.27 -30.86
CA SER A 188 4.34 35.22 -29.86
C SER A 188 4.86 35.81 -28.55
N GLY A 189 5.65 36.89 -28.63
CA GLY A 189 6.09 37.65 -27.46
C GLY A 189 4.98 38.40 -26.74
N SER A 190 3.82 38.66 -27.37
CA SER A 190 2.68 39.31 -26.71
C SER A 190 1.72 38.32 -26.04
N LEU A 191 1.71 37.05 -26.46
CA LEU A 191 0.78 36.01 -25.98
C LEU A 191 1.35 35.12 -24.86
N VAL A 192 2.67 35.06 -24.69
CA VAL A 192 3.33 34.31 -23.61
C VAL A 192 3.78 35.27 -22.51
N HIS A 193 2.91 35.52 -21.53
CA HIS A 193 3.31 36.18 -20.29
C HIS A 193 4.27 35.27 -19.51
N HIS A 194 5.59 35.52 -19.61
CA HIS A 194 6.56 35.52 -18.50
C HIS A 194 7.97 35.91 -19.01
N LYS A 195 8.49 37.00 -18.45
CA LYS A 195 9.76 37.73 -18.68
C LYS A 195 9.79 38.72 -19.85
N GLU A 196 10.06 39.98 -19.48
CA GLU A 196 10.35 41.12 -20.35
C GLU A 196 11.51 40.82 -21.31
N PHE A 197 11.21 40.46 -22.55
CA PHE A 197 12.19 40.50 -23.63
C PHE A 197 12.38 41.96 -24.08
N SER A 198 13.61 42.47 -24.09
CA SER A 198 13.86 43.79 -24.68
C SER A 198 13.63 43.68 -26.19
N GLN A 199 12.70 44.45 -26.74
CA GLN A 199 12.38 44.52 -28.18
C GLN A 199 13.63 44.63 -29.08
N ILE A 200 14.72 45.20 -28.57
CA ILE A 200 16.02 45.34 -29.22
C ILE A 200 16.66 43.98 -29.58
N ARG A 201 16.59 42.97 -28.70
CA ARG A 201 17.22 41.65 -28.96
C ARG A 201 16.48 40.87 -30.04
N GLN A 202 15.15 41.02 -30.12
CA GLN A 202 14.32 40.42 -31.18
C GLN A 202 14.59 41.07 -32.54
N ILE A 203 14.84 42.38 -32.58
CA ILE A 203 15.24 43.09 -33.81
C ILE A 203 16.64 42.65 -34.27
N ILE A 204 17.57 42.45 -33.35
CA ILE A 204 18.93 41.95 -33.64
C ILE A 204 18.86 40.52 -34.19
N ALA A 205 18.04 39.64 -33.59
CA ALA A 205 17.77 38.28 -34.06
C ALA A 205 17.32 38.25 -35.53
N VAL A 206 16.29 39.05 -35.86
CA VAL A 206 15.74 39.15 -37.22
C VAL A 206 16.77 39.69 -38.19
N SER A 207 17.54 40.71 -37.79
CA SER A 207 18.58 41.32 -38.62
C SER A 207 19.72 40.34 -38.93
N ILE A 208 20.16 39.56 -37.94
CA ILE A 208 21.18 38.51 -38.12
C ILE A 208 20.68 37.41 -39.06
N GLY A 209 19.42 36.98 -38.92
CA GLY A 209 18.80 36.01 -39.82
C GLY A 209 18.75 36.49 -41.28
N ILE A 210 18.39 37.75 -41.50
CA ILE A 210 18.37 38.36 -42.85
C ILE A 210 19.78 38.42 -43.46
N ILE A 211 20.78 38.83 -42.67
CA ILE A 211 22.17 38.97 -43.13
C ILE A 211 22.79 37.60 -43.47
N LEU A 212 22.60 36.59 -42.62
CA LEU A 212 23.09 35.23 -42.87
C LEU A 212 22.46 34.61 -44.13
N THR A 213 21.16 34.84 -44.33
CA THR A 213 20.42 34.39 -45.53
C THR A 213 20.96 35.07 -46.78
N GLY A 214 21.25 36.38 -46.73
CA GLY A 214 21.84 37.14 -47.83
C GLY A 214 23.25 36.68 -48.21
N ILE A 215 24.13 36.43 -47.23
CA ILE A 215 25.51 35.98 -47.46
C ILE A 215 25.53 34.59 -48.12
N MET A 216 24.67 33.68 -47.69
CA MET A 216 24.59 32.32 -48.26
C MET A 216 23.88 32.28 -49.62
N LEU A 217 22.93 33.16 -49.91
CA LEU A 217 22.33 33.32 -51.24
C LEU A 217 23.38 33.74 -52.29
N VAL A 218 24.27 34.67 -51.92
CA VAL A 218 25.37 35.11 -52.79
C VAL A 218 26.43 34.01 -52.96
N GLY A 219 26.77 33.29 -51.88
CA GLY A 219 27.73 32.19 -51.93
C GLY A 219 27.24 30.94 -52.68
N GLY A 220 25.98 30.53 -52.47
CA GLY A 220 25.36 29.36 -53.10
C GLY A 220 25.13 29.56 -54.60
N GLY A 221 24.71 30.76 -55.02
CA GLY A 221 24.62 31.13 -56.43
C GLY A 221 25.98 31.14 -57.15
N TYR A 222 27.06 31.45 -56.44
CA TYR A 222 28.42 31.41 -56.99
C TYR A 222 29.00 29.98 -57.06
N LEU A 223 28.69 29.12 -56.08
CA LEU A 223 29.16 27.72 -56.02
C LEU A 223 28.49 26.82 -57.08
N ILE A 224 27.24 27.07 -57.44
CA ILE A 224 26.52 26.30 -58.48
C ILE A 224 26.97 26.70 -59.89
N LYS A 225 27.55 27.90 -60.06
CA LYS A 225 27.98 28.44 -61.36
C LYS A 225 29.35 27.93 -61.83
N TRP A 226 30.16 27.36 -60.94
CA TRP A 226 31.47 26.78 -61.27
C TRP A 226 31.36 25.26 -61.30
N GLN A 227 31.35 24.66 -62.51
CA GLN A 227 31.34 23.20 -62.76
C GLN A 227 32.65 22.47 -62.35
N VAL A 228 33.37 22.97 -61.36
CA VAL A 228 34.54 22.29 -60.79
C VAL A 228 34.25 22.18 -59.29
N TRP A 229 34.65 21.08 -58.64
CA TRP A 229 34.43 20.72 -57.21
C TRP A 229 33.43 19.61 -56.84
N PRO A 230 32.55 19.05 -57.71
CA PRO A 230 31.80 17.84 -57.34
C PRO A 230 32.71 16.64 -57.05
N SER A 231 33.83 16.53 -57.77
CA SER A 231 34.80 15.44 -57.61
C SER A 231 35.67 15.55 -56.35
N LEU A 232 35.98 16.77 -55.90
CA LEU A 232 36.85 17.03 -54.74
C LEU A 232 36.10 16.85 -53.41
N ILE A 233 34.81 17.23 -53.38
CA ILE A 233 33.91 16.98 -52.25
C ILE A 233 33.53 15.48 -52.19
N CYS A 234 33.27 14.84 -53.33
CA CYS A 234 33.06 13.38 -53.39
C CYS A 234 34.32 12.58 -52.99
N ALA A 235 35.52 13.06 -53.28
CA ALA A 235 36.77 12.44 -52.83
C ALA A 235 37.00 12.62 -51.32
N LEU A 236 36.66 13.78 -50.76
CA LEU A 236 36.77 14.06 -49.31
C LEU A 236 35.72 13.28 -48.50
N VAL A 237 34.48 13.21 -49.01
CA VAL A 237 33.39 12.42 -48.44
C VAL A 237 33.65 10.91 -48.63
N GLY A 238 34.26 10.50 -49.74
CA GLY A 238 34.74 9.14 -49.99
C GLY A 238 35.82 8.70 -49.01
N LEU A 239 36.78 9.58 -48.66
CA LEU A 239 37.79 9.32 -47.63
C LEU A 239 37.21 9.24 -46.21
N ILE A 240 36.14 9.99 -45.92
CA ILE A 240 35.39 9.91 -44.65
C ILE A 240 34.54 8.63 -44.59
N LEU A 241 34.00 8.17 -45.72
CA LEU A 241 33.23 6.92 -45.84
C LEU A 241 34.10 5.67 -45.67
N VAL A 242 35.36 5.70 -46.12
CA VAL A 242 36.32 4.58 -45.92
C VAL A 242 36.80 4.47 -44.47
N GLY A 243 36.72 5.54 -43.67
CA GLY A 243 37.10 5.56 -42.25
C GLY A 243 36.03 5.11 -41.26
N VAL A 244 34.79 4.82 -41.68
CA VAL A 244 33.66 4.48 -40.78
C VAL A 244 33.03 3.14 -41.17
N VAL A 245 33.88 2.13 -41.42
CA VAL A 245 33.45 0.73 -41.41
C VAL A 245 33.43 0.25 -39.96
N GLY A 246 32.27 0.40 -39.32
CA GLY A 246 32.06 -0.07 -37.94
C GLY A 246 30.65 0.22 -37.43
N TRP A 247 29.63 0.00 -38.25
CA TRP A 247 28.32 0.61 -38.05
C TRP A 247 27.20 -0.42 -37.87
N TRP A 248 26.82 -0.72 -36.63
CA TRP A 248 25.75 -1.70 -36.35
C TRP A 248 24.82 -1.38 -35.17
N ARG A 249 24.93 -0.22 -34.51
CA ARG A 249 24.18 0.05 -33.26
C ARG A 249 23.31 1.32 -33.23
N GLY A 250 23.62 2.36 -34.02
CA GLY A 250 22.73 3.54 -34.17
C GLY A 250 21.74 3.43 -35.34
N ILE A 251 21.99 2.50 -36.27
CA ILE A 251 21.24 2.40 -37.53
C ILE A 251 19.81 1.89 -37.30
N ARG A 252 19.52 1.05 -36.32
CA ARG A 252 18.31 0.20 -36.36
C ARG A 252 16.98 0.92 -36.07
N ILE A 253 16.96 1.99 -35.29
CA ILE A 253 15.73 2.79 -35.03
C ILE A 253 15.59 3.91 -36.08
N GLY A 254 16.69 4.54 -36.46
CA GLY A 254 16.74 5.43 -37.63
C GLY A 254 16.39 4.70 -38.94
N PHE A 255 16.62 3.38 -39.00
CA PHE A 255 16.22 2.50 -40.09
C PHE A 255 14.75 2.11 -40.02
N ALA A 256 14.11 2.04 -38.85
CA ALA A 256 12.65 1.82 -38.75
C ALA A 256 11.87 3.07 -39.17
N VAL A 257 12.25 4.26 -38.67
CA VAL A 257 11.69 5.54 -39.12
C VAL A 257 12.08 5.81 -40.58
N GLY A 258 13.32 5.49 -40.95
CA GLY A 258 13.82 5.57 -42.32
C GLY A 258 13.12 4.61 -43.28
N ILE A 259 12.74 3.40 -42.84
CA ILE A 259 11.91 2.45 -43.61
C ILE A 259 10.48 2.96 -43.73
N LEU A 260 9.92 3.54 -42.67
CA LEU A 260 8.56 4.10 -42.70
C LEU A 260 8.48 5.30 -43.65
N VAL A 261 9.47 6.19 -43.59
CA VAL A 261 9.67 7.29 -44.54
C VAL A 261 9.98 6.75 -45.95
N MET A 262 10.82 5.72 -46.10
CA MET A 262 11.12 5.08 -47.39
C MET A 262 9.92 4.35 -48.00
N LEU A 263 9.04 3.73 -47.19
CA LEU A 263 7.79 3.09 -47.60
C LEU A 263 6.75 4.15 -47.97
N ALA A 264 6.65 5.23 -47.19
CA ALA A 264 5.81 6.38 -47.53
C ALA A 264 6.29 7.06 -48.82
N LEU A 265 7.60 7.19 -49.01
CA LEU A 265 8.23 7.67 -50.25
C LEU A 265 7.96 6.71 -51.41
N ARG A 266 8.13 5.40 -51.23
CA ARG A 266 7.80 4.40 -52.27
C ARG A 266 6.33 4.43 -52.64
N LEU A 267 5.44 4.55 -51.66
CA LEU A 267 4.00 4.66 -51.89
C LEU A 267 3.67 5.96 -52.62
N ALA A 268 4.26 7.09 -52.22
CA ALA A 268 4.11 8.38 -52.89
C ALA A 268 4.60 8.31 -54.35
N PHE A 269 5.77 7.74 -54.62
CA PHE A 269 6.30 7.60 -55.99
C PHE A 269 5.57 6.54 -56.83
N ALA A 270 4.94 5.54 -56.20
CA ALA A 270 4.16 4.50 -56.89
C ALA A 270 2.71 4.91 -57.22
N ILE A 271 2.18 5.96 -56.58
CA ILE A 271 0.84 6.48 -56.86
C ILE A 271 0.90 7.40 -58.10
N ASN A 272 0.14 7.05 -59.15
CA ASN A 272 0.03 7.83 -60.41
C ASN A 272 -0.71 9.18 -60.24
N ASN A 273 -1.03 9.59 -59.02
CA ASN A 273 -1.68 10.85 -58.71
C ASN A 273 -0.71 11.74 -57.95
N GLU A 274 -0.19 12.76 -58.64
CA GLU A 274 0.82 13.68 -58.12
C GLU A 274 0.36 14.36 -56.82
N ILE A 275 -0.91 14.76 -56.73
CA ILE A 275 -1.47 15.44 -55.55
C ILE A 275 -1.42 14.53 -54.31
N VAL A 276 -1.72 13.23 -54.47
CA VAL A 276 -1.69 12.27 -53.35
C VAL A 276 -0.25 11.97 -52.94
N ALA A 277 0.66 11.83 -53.90
CA ALA A 277 2.09 11.69 -53.64
C ALA A 277 2.65 12.90 -52.87
N TYR A 278 2.22 14.10 -53.26
CA TYR A 278 2.57 15.36 -52.60
C TYR A 278 2.05 15.43 -51.17
N ILE A 279 0.79 15.04 -50.92
CA ILE A 279 0.23 15.01 -49.56
C ILE A 279 0.98 14.00 -48.69
N ILE A 280 1.32 12.81 -49.18
CA ILE A 280 2.07 11.82 -48.40
C ILE A 280 3.47 12.33 -48.03
N LEU A 281 4.17 12.96 -48.98
CA LEU A 281 5.48 13.57 -48.75
C LEU A 281 5.39 14.74 -47.76
N TYR A 282 4.34 15.54 -47.87
CA TYR A 282 4.02 16.65 -46.97
C TYR A 282 3.86 16.18 -45.52
N TYR A 283 3.06 15.14 -45.29
CA TYR A 283 2.89 14.52 -43.97
C TYR A 283 4.17 13.88 -43.42
N ALA A 284 4.95 13.21 -44.27
CA ALA A 284 6.19 12.55 -43.87
C ALA A 284 7.27 13.53 -43.37
N LEU A 285 7.23 14.80 -43.78
CA LEU A 285 8.21 15.82 -43.43
C LEU A 285 7.78 16.69 -42.25
N ILE A 286 6.49 17.02 -42.15
CA ILE A 286 5.99 17.97 -41.14
C ILE A 286 5.61 17.30 -39.84
N LEU A 287 5.00 16.11 -39.93
CA LEU A 287 4.52 15.42 -38.75
C LEU A 287 5.66 15.06 -37.77
N PRO A 288 6.81 14.51 -38.20
CA PRO A 288 7.93 14.22 -37.28
C PRO A 288 8.54 15.47 -36.66
N THR A 289 8.57 16.57 -37.41
CA THR A 289 9.10 17.86 -36.94
C THR A 289 8.17 18.45 -35.89
N PHE A 290 6.86 18.47 -36.15
CA PHE A 290 5.83 18.94 -35.23
C PHE A 290 5.86 18.18 -33.88
N ILE A 291 5.85 16.85 -33.95
CA ILE A 291 5.84 15.95 -32.79
C ILE A 291 7.01 16.26 -31.85
N MET A 292 8.19 16.47 -32.45
CA MET A 292 9.42 16.75 -31.72
C MET A 292 9.35 18.07 -30.95
N VAL A 293 8.82 19.11 -31.60
CA VAL A 293 8.73 20.44 -30.98
C VAL A 293 7.67 20.46 -29.87
N GLN A 294 6.54 19.76 -30.06
CA GLN A 294 5.48 19.66 -29.06
C GLN A 294 5.98 19.05 -27.74
N ASN A 295 6.75 17.96 -27.81
CA ASN A 295 7.24 17.24 -26.62
C ASN A 295 8.25 18.05 -25.80
N LEU A 296 8.90 19.04 -26.41
CA LEU A 296 10.02 19.76 -25.84
C LEU A 296 9.67 21.18 -25.38
N ALA A 297 8.89 21.91 -26.19
CA ALA A 297 8.56 23.33 -25.99
C ALA A 297 7.05 23.59 -25.83
N GLY A 298 6.26 22.52 -25.75
CA GLY A 298 4.82 22.56 -25.56
C GLY A 298 4.02 22.63 -26.86
N PRO A 299 2.70 22.39 -26.80
CA PRO A 299 1.84 22.25 -27.98
C PRO A 299 1.86 23.47 -28.90
N TRP A 300 1.87 24.68 -28.31
CA TRP A 300 1.88 25.93 -29.07
C TRP A 300 3.18 26.16 -29.84
N SER A 301 4.32 25.79 -29.27
CA SER A 301 5.61 25.84 -29.96
C SER A 301 5.66 24.83 -31.11
N GLY A 302 5.03 23.66 -30.95
CA GLY A 302 4.89 22.66 -32.01
C GLY A 302 4.02 23.15 -33.17
N VAL A 303 2.89 23.77 -32.84
CA VAL A 303 2.00 24.42 -33.81
C VAL A 303 2.70 25.54 -34.56
N THR A 304 3.45 26.41 -33.88
CA THR A 304 4.17 27.49 -34.56
C THR A 304 5.31 26.96 -35.44
N ALA A 305 6.10 25.98 -34.98
CA ALA A 305 7.18 25.40 -35.76
C ALA A 305 6.68 24.59 -36.98
N GLY A 306 5.61 23.79 -36.82
CA GLY A 306 5.01 23.02 -37.90
C GLY A 306 4.30 23.91 -38.95
N ALA A 307 3.56 24.93 -38.50
CA ALA A 307 2.84 25.85 -39.38
C ALA A 307 3.79 26.80 -40.14
N LEU A 308 4.83 27.33 -39.48
CA LEU A 308 5.69 28.38 -40.04
C LEU A 308 7.02 27.88 -40.63
N GLY A 309 7.58 26.79 -40.10
CA GLY A 309 8.91 26.31 -40.52
C GLY A 309 8.89 25.41 -41.74
N CYS A 310 7.86 24.56 -41.89
CA CYS A 310 7.80 23.53 -42.93
C CYS A 310 6.51 23.59 -43.77
N GLY A 311 5.36 23.96 -43.19
CA GLY A 311 4.08 23.92 -43.90
C GLY A 311 3.84 25.08 -44.87
N THR A 312 4.06 26.32 -44.44
CA THR A 312 3.69 27.52 -45.22
C THR A 312 4.60 27.77 -46.42
N GLY A 313 5.92 27.58 -46.28
CA GLY A 313 6.84 27.68 -47.43
C GLY A 313 6.56 26.62 -48.50
N TRP A 314 6.06 25.45 -48.07
CA TRP A 314 5.71 24.34 -48.95
C TRP A 314 4.35 24.55 -49.66
N LEU A 315 3.35 25.16 -48.99
CA LEU A 315 2.09 25.63 -49.62
C LEU A 315 2.36 26.57 -50.76
N ILE A 316 3.20 27.57 -50.50
CA ILE A 316 3.49 28.65 -51.43
C ILE A 316 4.23 28.09 -52.64
N ARG A 317 5.21 27.20 -52.42
CA ARG A 317 5.92 26.54 -53.51
C ARG A 317 5.02 25.61 -54.32
N ALA A 318 4.17 24.82 -53.69
CA ALA A 318 3.25 23.91 -54.38
C ALA A 318 2.22 24.66 -55.25
N GLY A 319 1.72 25.80 -54.76
CA GLY A 319 0.82 26.66 -55.53
C GLY A 319 1.49 27.38 -56.70
N VAL A 320 2.76 27.76 -56.57
CA VAL A 320 3.51 28.53 -57.59
C VAL A 320 4.16 27.64 -58.64
N ASP A 321 4.82 26.54 -58.25
CA ASP A 321 5.58 25.67 -59.17
C ASP A 321 4.67 24.70 -59.96
N TYR A 322 3.49 24.34 -59.42
CA TYR A 322 2.63 23.28 -59.98
C TYR A 322 1.18 23.70 -60.25
N ASN A 323 0.86 24.99 -60.08
CA ASN A 323 -0.49 25.56 -60.28
C ASN A 323 -1.59 24.82 -59.48
N ILE A 324 -1.22 24.24 -58.33
CA ILE A 324 -2.15 23.55 -57.43
C ILE A 324 -2.95 24.63 -56.68
N ASP A 325 -4.27 24.49 -56.65
CA ASP A 325 -5.12 25.39 -55.87
C ASP A 325 -4.70 25.35 -54.40
N VAL A 326 -4.22 26.49 -53.88
CA VAL A 326 -3.77 26.62 -52.49
C VAL A 326 -4.88 26.22 -51.51
N GLY A 327 -6.16 26.44 -51.88
CA GLY A 327 -7.32 26.00 -51.10
C GLY A 327 -7.36 24.48 -50.86
N SER A 328 -6.96 23.69 -51.86
CA SER A 328 -6.90 22.22 -51.77
C SER A 328 -5.82 21.70 -50.81
N LEU A 329 -4.80 22.53 -50.53
CA LEU A 329 -3.69 22.18 -49.64
C LEU A 329 -3.94 22.66 -48.19
N VAL A 330 -4.79 23.65 -47.95
CA VAL A 330 -5.10 24.11 -46.58
C VAL A 330 -5.62 22.97 -45.69
N LEU A 331 -6.48 22.11 -46.21
CA LEU A 331 -7.08 21.01 -45.45
C LEU A 331 -6.04 19.94 -45.04
N PRO A 332 -5.16 19.42 -45.93
CA PRO A 332 -3.99 18.62 -45.56
C PRO A 332 -3.09 19.26 -44.52
N HIS A 333 -2.88 20.57 -44.59
CA HIS A 333 -2.02 21.30 -43.65
C HIS A 333 -2.66 21.35 -42.25
N LEU A 334 -3.93 21.72 -42.15
CA LEU A 334 -4.68 21.72 -40.90
C LEU A 334 -4.77 20.31 -40.30
N SER A 335 -4.99 19.29 -41.13
CA SER A 335 -5.05 17.89 -40.67
C SER A 335 -3.69 17.36 -40.21
N SER A 336 -2.57 17.83 -40.77
CA SER A 336 -1.22 17.52 -40.25
C SER A 336 -0.96 18.14 -38.87
N LEU A 337 -1.48 19.35 -38.60
CA LEU A 337 -1.42 19.98 -37.29
C LEU A 337 -2.27 19.22 -36.26
N VAL A 338 -3.48 18.78 -36.66
CA VAL A 338 -4.35 17.95 -35.81
C VAL A 338 -3.71 16.58 -35.55
N ALA A 339 -3.14 15.94 -36.57
CA ALA A 339 -2.42 14.67 -36.44
C ALA A 339 -1.22 14.81 -35.50
N GLY A 340 -0.49 15.92 -35.61
CA GLY A 340 0.59 16.28 -34.71
C GLY A 340 0.13 16.44 -33.27
N LEU A 341 -0.87 17.31 -33.03
CA LEU A 341 -1.40 17.57 -31.68
C LEU A 341 -1.94 16.32 -30.99
N SER A 342 -2.52 15.41 -31.78
CA SER A 342 -3.05 14.13 -31.31
C SER A 342 -2.00 13.01 -31.21
N PHE A 343 -0.76 13.22 -31.69
CA PHE A 343 0.30 12.20 -31.68
C PHE A 343 0.61 11.62 -30.29
N PRO A 344 0.61 12.37 -29.18
CA PRO A 344 0.81 11.78 -27.85
C PRO A 344 -0.22 10.70 -27.49
N ILE A 345 -1.39 10.67 -28.18
CA ILE A 345 -2.45 9.68 -27.97
C ILE A 345 -2.20 8.42 -28.82
N TRP A 346 -1.92 8.58 -30.12
CA TRP A 346 -1.84 7.44 -31.06
C TRP A 346 -0.40 7.02 -31.41
N GLY A 347 0.58 7.90 -31.30
CA GLY A 347 2.00 7.65 -31.58
C GLY A 347 2.58 6.49 -30.76
N PRO A 348 2.37 6.44 -29.43
CA PRO A 348 2.79 5.30 -28.60
C PRO A 348 2.19 3.96 -29.04
N ILE A 349 0.99 3.96 -29.63
CA ILE A 349 0.31 2.75 -30.11
C ILE A 349 0.97 2.27 -31.41
N VAL A 350 1.26 3.19 -32.34
CA VAL A 350 1.91 2.86 -33.62
C VAL A 350 3.34 2.36 -33.44
N LEU A 351 4.10 2.95 -32.50
CA LEU A 351 5.49 2.56 -32.24
C LEU A 351 5.62 1.31 -31.36
N TYR A 352 4.59 0.96 -30.58
CA TYR A 352 4.58 -0.19 -29.68
C TYR A 352 5.04 -1.51 -30.33
N PRO A 353 4.51 -1.98 -31.47
CA PRO A 353 4.94 -3.24 -32.07
C PRO A 353 6.42 -3.23 -32.50
N ILE A 354 6.95 -2.08 -32.92
CA ILE A 354 8.37 -1.93 -33.28
C ILE A 354 9.23 -2.07 -32.03
N PHE A 355 8.87 -1.37 -30.94
CA PHE A 355 9.60 -1.46 -29.68
C PHE A 355 9.49 -2.85 -29.04
N LEU A 356 8.32 -3.49 -29.11
CA LEU A 356 8.13 -4.87 -28.67
C LEU A 356 9.08 -5.83 -29.40
N GLY A 357 9.16 -5.72 -30.74
CA GLY A 357 10.08 -6.53 -31.54
C GLY A 357 11.55 -6.29 -31.18
N TRP A 358 11.94 -5.02 -30.95
CA TRP A 358 13.28 -4.67 -30.48
C TRP A 358 13.60 -5.27 -29.10
N ASN A 359 12.71 -5.07 -28.13
CA ASN A 359 12.86 -5.56 -26.77
C ASN A 359 12.94 -7.09 -26.73
N PHE A 360 12.11 -7.77 -27.53
CA PHE A 360 12.17 -9.23 -27.68
C PHE A 360 13.53 -9.73 -28.21
N LEU A 361 14.13 -9.02 -29.18
CA LEU A 361 15.47 -9.35 -29.68
C LEU A 361 16.55 -9.16 -28.60
N LEU A 362 16.43 -8.13 -27.76
CA LEU A 362 17.33 -7.91 -26.63
C LEU A 362 17.20 -9.02 -25.59
N TYR A 363 15.98 -9.36 -25.19
CA TYR A 363 15.69 -10.47 -24.29
C TYR A 363 16.29 -11.78 -24.82
N ARG A 364 16.01 -12.14 -26.08
CA ARG A 364 16.53 -13.37 -26.71
C ARG A 364 18.06 -13.38 -26.80
N ARG A 365 18.69 -12.22 -27.02
CA ARG A 365 20.15 -12.08 -27.01
C ARG A 365 20.71 -12.35 -25.62
N ASP A 366 20.10 -11.80 -24.58
CA ASP A 366 20.56 -12.01 -23.21
C ASP A 366 20.32 -13.44 -22.77
N VAL A 367 19.16 -14.05 -23.05
CA VAL A 367 18.92 -15.49 -22.79
C VAL A 367 20.03 -16.36 -23.39
N ARG A 368 20.46 -16.08 -24.62
CA ARG A 368 21.54 -16.81 -25.31
C ARG A 368 22.96 -16.50 -24.83
N SER A 369 23.17 -15.35 -24.19
CA SER A 369 24.47 -14.96 -23.65
C SER A 369 24.79 -15.77 -22.39
N LYS A 370 26.03 -16.27 -22.26
CA LYS A 370 26.51 -17.03 -21.08
C LYS A 370 26.79 -16.15 -19.84
N GLY A 371 26.15 -14.98 -19.73
CA GLY A 371 26.24 -14.13 -18.54
C GLY A 371 27.55 -13.37 -18.31
N GLN A 372 28.48 -13.34 -19.28
CA GLN A 372 29.71 -12.54 -19.15
C GLN A 372 29.49 -11.10 -19.65
N GLY A 373 29.27 -10.16 -18.73
CA GLY A 373 29.21 -8.71 -18.99
C GLY A 373 27.87 -8.04 -18.67
N VAL A 374 27.81 -6.72 -18.87
CA VAL A 374 26.62 -5.88 -18.67
C VAL A 374 25.51 -6.31 -19.63
N SER A 375 24.29 -6.45 -19.10
CA SER A 375 23.11 -6.90 -19.84
C SER A 375 22.77 -6.01 -21.04
N SER A 376 22.04 -6.57 -22.00
CA SER A 376 21.42 -5.78 -23.07
C SER A 376 20.16 -5.04 -22.58
N LEU A 377 19.70 -5.31 -21.35
CA LEU A 377 18.55 -4.66 -20.70
C LEU A 377 18.63 -3.12 -20.70
N ARG A 378 19.82 -2.53 -20.54
CA ARG A 378 20.02 -1.06 -20.64
C ARG A 378 19.57 -0.42 -21.96
N TRP A 379 19.40 -1.23 -23.02
CA TRP A 379 18.93 -0.77 -24.33
C TRP A 379 17.43 -0.98 -24.53
N HIS A 380 16.75 -1.55 -23.53
CA HIS A 380 15.31 -1.76 -23.54
C HIS A 380 14.58 -0.41 -23.55
N SER A 381 13.50 -0.30 -24.33
CA SER A 381 12.78 0.97 -24.51
C SER A 381 12.28 1.60 -23.22
N ALA A 382 11.96 0.80 -22.21
CA ALA A 382 11.56 1.26 -20.88
C ALA A 382 12.56 2.22 -20.18
N PHE A 383 13.84 2.23 -20.59
CA PHE A 383 14.87 3.09 -19.99
C PHE A 383 15.12 4.39 -20.77
N TRP A 384 14.48 4.57 -21.92
CA TRP A 384 14.73 5.75 -22.75
C TRP A 384 13.50 6.30 -23.47
N ASP A 385 12.38 5.58 -23.49
CA ASP A 385 11.11 6.05 -24.02
C ASP A 385 10.22 6.56 -22.89
N GLU A 386 10.27 7.87 -22.64
CA GLU A 386 9.46 8.53 -21.63
C GLU A 386 7.97 8.65 -22.02
N HIS A 387 7.65 8.44 -23.29
CA HIS A 387 6.34 8.73 -23.85
C HIS A 387 5.39 7.53 -23.81
N GLN A 388 5.89 6.29 -23.64
CA GLN A 388 5.05 5.10 -23.66
C GLN A 388 4.15 4.97 -22.41
N PRO A 389 2.81 5.03 -22.56
CA PRO A 389 1.88 4.77 -21.45
C PRO A 389 1.55 3.28 -21.29
N LEU A 390 1.69 2.47 -22.35
CA LEU A 390 1.36 1.04 -22.32
C LEU A 390 2.45 0.24 -21.59
N HIS A 391 2.02 -0.83 -20.92
CA HIS A 391 2.93 -1.77 -20.28
C HIS A 391 3.79 -2.49 -21.32
N MET A 392 5.11 -2.44 -21.16
CA MET A 392 6.04 -3.15 -22.03
C MET A 392 6.07 -4.65 -21.69
N VAL A 393 5.27 -5.44 -22.41
CA VAL A 393 5.13 -6.90 -22.19
C VAL A 393 6.51 -7.60 -22.22
N GLY A 394 6.79 -8.43 -21.21
CA GLY A 394 8.02 -9.21 -21.08
C GLY A 394 9.19 -8.48 -20.42
N LEU A 395 8.99 -7.24 -19.95
CA LEU A 395 10.00 -6.48 -19.22
C LEU A 395 10.32 -7.11 -17.85
N ASP A 396 9.30 -7.57 -17.15
CA ASP A 396 9.39 -8.34 -15.90
C ASP A 396 10.22 -9.62 -16.07
N ASP A 397 9.96 -10.40 -17.12
CA ASP A 397 10.76 -11.60 -17.44
C ASP A 397 12.23 -11.27 -17.74
N HIS A 398 12.49 -10.18 -18.46
CA HIS A 398 13.86 -9.73 -18.74
C HIS A 398 14.56 -9.21 -17.48
N MET A 399 13.82 -8.52 -16.60
CA MET A 399 14.33 -8.07 -15.31
C MET A 399 14.69 -9.24 -14.40
N LEU A 400 13.81 -10.24 -14.27
CA LEU A 400 14.07 -11.46 -13.50
C LEU A 400 15.32 -12.19 -14.01
N LEU A 401 15.47 -12.34 -15.33
CA LEU A 401 16.66 -12.94 -15.94
C LEU A 401 17.95 -12.18 -15.59
N VAL A 402 17.90 -10.86 -15.55
CA VAL A 402 19.06 -10.03 -15.17
C VAL A 402 19.33 -10.14 -13.68
N MET A 403 18.29 -10.13 -12.85
CA MET A 403 18.41 -10.29 -11.40
C MET A 403 19.08 -11.62 -11.04
N ASP A 404 18.68 -12.71 -11.70
CA ASP A 404 19.25 -14.05 -11.49
C ASP A 404 20.74 -14.14 -11.87
N ARG A 405 21.22 -13.28 -12.78
CA ARG A 405 22.60 -13.30 -13.29
C ARG A 405 23.50 -12.25 -12.64
N ASN A 406 22.97 -11.06 -12.41
CA ASN A 406 23.67 -9.92 -11.84
C ASN A 406 22.69 -9.10 -10.97
N PRO A 407 22.55 -9.46 -9.68
CA PRO A 407 21.60 -8.79 -8.78
C PRO A 407 21.82 -7.28 -8.68
N TYR A 408 23.08 -6.82 -8.69
CA TYR A 408 23.39 -5.39 -8.60
C TYR A 408 22.84 -4.59 -9.79
N GLU A 409 22.91 -5.16 -11.00
CA GLU A 409 22.35 -4.55 -12.21
C GLU A 409 20.83 -4.59 -12.19
N GLY A 410 20.24 -5.71 -11.74
CA GLY A 410 18.80 -5.87 -11.57
C GLY A 410 18.20 -4.85 -10.60
N TRP A 411 18.84 -4.63 -9.44
CA TRP A 411 18.40 -3.64 -8.44
C TRP A 411 18.51 -2.20 -8.95
N ALA A 412 19.60 -1.84 -9.64
CA ALA A 412 19.74 -0.52 -10.24
C ALA A 412 18.64 -0.25 -11.30
N ALA A 413 18.35 -1.24 -12.14
CA ALA A 413 17.28 -1.16 -13.13
C ALA A 413 15.88 -1.07 -12.46
N MET A 414 15.64 -1.85 -11.40
CA MET A 414 14.39 -1.84 -10.66
C MET A 414 14.12 -0.49 -9.98
N ASN A 415 15.12 0.08 -9.30
CA ASN A 415 15.01 1.39 -8.63
C ASN A 415 14.68 2.50 -9.63
N TYR A 416 15.31 2.48 -10.81
CA TYR A 416 15.00 3.42 -11.88
C TYR A 416 13.56 3.28 -12.39
N LEU A 417 13.09 2.03 -12.60
CA LEU A 417 11.74 1.77 -13.10
C LEU A 417 10.65 2.05 -12.05
N ALA A 418 10.94 1.92 -10.76
CA ALA A 418 10.01 2.18 -9.68
C ALA A 418 9.47 3.62 -9.69
N THR A 419 10.27 4.58 -10.16
CA THR A 419 9.88 5.99 -10.30
C THR A 419 9.29 6.35 -11.66
N ASN A 420 9.35 5.45 -12.65
CA ASN A 420 8.92 5.70 -14.02
C ASN A 420 7.50 5.14 -14.29
N ARG A 421 6.91 5.44 -15.45
CA ARG A 421 5.61 4.93 -15.92
C ARG A 421 5.56 3.40 -15.99
N GLN A 422 6.71 2.75 -16.13
CA GLN A 422 6.84 1.29 -16.16
C GLN A 422 7.03 0.66 -14.75
N ARG A 423 6.63 1.37 -13.68
CA ARG A 423 6.68 0.88 -12.28
C ARG A 423 6.02 -0.49 -12.06
N TRP A 424 5.05 -0.87 -12.89
CA TRP A 424 4.38 -2.16 -12.80
C TRP A 424 5.37 -3.33 -12.97
N ALA A 425 6.41 -3.18 -13.81
CA ALA A 425 7.40 -4.23 -14.04
C ALA A 425 8.34 -4.39 -12.84
N ALA A 426 8.72 -3.29 -12.19
CA ALA A 426 9.44 -3.32 -10.93
C ALA A 426 8.61 -4.01 -9.83
N GLN A 427 7.32 -3.68 -9.72
CA GLN A 427 6.40 -4.32 -8.78
C GLN A 427 6.21 -5.81 -9.07
N ALA A 428 5.98 -6.20 -10.32
CA ALA A 428 5.83 -7.60 -10.72
C ALA A 428 7.10 -8.42 -10.43
N THR A 429 8.28 -7.84 -10.72
CA THR A 429 9.58 -8.45 -10.41
C THR A 429 9.76 -8.63 -8.90
N GLN A 430 9.45 -7.61 -8.09
CA GLN A 430 9.54 -7.70 -6.63
C GLN A 430 8.59 -8.76 -6.07
N ILE A 431 7.34 -8.82 -6.54
CA ILE A 431 6.34 -9.82 -6.11
C ILE A 431 6.84 -11.24 -6.40
N GLU A 432 7.43 -11.49 -7.57
CA GLU A 432 7.97 -12.81 -7.91
C GLU A 432 9.23 -13.15 -7.10
N LEU A 433 10.11 -12.19 -6.81
CA LEU A 433 11.26 -12.39 -5.92
C LEU A 433 10.81 -12.74 -4.50
N ASP A 434 9.84 -12.01 -3.96
CA ASP A 434 9.26 -12.28 -2.65
C ASP A 434 8.60 -13.68 -2.64
N ALA A 435 7.86 -14.04 -3.69
CA ALA A 435 7.26 -15.36 -3.84
C ALA A 435 8.32 -16.48 -3.87
N ARG A 436 9.42 -16.31 -4.60
CA ARG A 436 10.55 -17.25 -4.61
C ARG A 436 11.20 -17.36 -3.23
N GLY A 437 11.37 -16.24 -2.51
CA GLY A 437 11.91 -16.23 -1.15
C GLY A 437 11.02 -17.00 -0.17
N LEU A 438 9.70 -16.80 -0.24
CA LEU A 438 8.75 -17.56 0.57
C LEU A 438 8.74 -19.07 0.21
N GLU A 439 8.84 -19.40 -1.08
CA GLU A 439 8.89 -20.79 -1.56
C GLU A 439 10.18 -21.52 -1.15
N ALA A 440 11.29 -20.80 -1.01
CA ALA A 440 12.58 -21.35 -0.59
C ALA A 440 12.63 -21.77 0.89
N CYS A 441 11.64 -21.36 1.71
CA CYS A 441 11.57 -21.75 3.12
C CYS A 441 11.45 -23.27 3.25
N ALA A 442 12.43 -23.88 3.93
CA ALA A 442 12.54 -25.34 4.08
C ALA A 442 11.99 -25.85 5.42
N ASP A 443 12.04 -25.02 6.47
CA ASP A 443 11.68 -25.35 7.85
C ASP A 443 10.99 -24.16 8.55
N VAL A 444 10.56 -24.37 9.79
CA VAL A 444 9.88 -23.35 10.62
C VAL A 444 10.79 -22.15 10.97
N GLU A 445 12.11 -22.36 11.02
CA GLU A 445 13.09 -21.29 11.28
C GLU A 445 13.25 -20.36 10.06
N ALA A 446 13.31 -20.93 8.85
CA ALA A 446 13.30 -20.14 7.62
C ALA A 446 11.98 -19.36 7.47
N ILE A 447 10.84 -19.97 7.85
CA ILE A 447 9.54 -19.29 7.85
C ILE A 447 9.54 -18.13 8.87
N SER A 448 10.12 -18.28 10.06
CA SER A 448 10.12 -17.21 11.07
C SER A 448 10.93 -15.98 10.63
N LEU A 449 11.98 -16.17 9.84
CA LEU A 449 12.81 -15.09 9.31
C LEU A 449 12.24 -14.43 8.04
N ALA A 450 11.23 -15.03 7.40
CA ALA A 450 10.72 -14.58 6.12
C ALA A 450 10.24 -13.11 6.12
N HIS A 451 9.64 -12.63 7.21
CA HIS A 451 9.16 -11.25 7.34
C HIS A 451 10.25 -10.18 7.22
N THR A 452 11.52 -10.53 7.44
CA THR A 452 12.64 -9.57 7.46
C THR A 452 13.01 -9.03 6.09
N TYR A 453 12.74 -9.77 5.02
CA TYR A 453 13.11 -9.40 3.64
C TYR A 453 11.92 -9.14 2.72
N LEU A 454 10.68 -9.34 3.17
CA LEU A 454 9.49 -9.09 2.36
C LEU A 454 9.21 -7.58 2.24
N ALA A 455 8.90 -7.11 1.02
CA ALA A 455 8.48 -5.73 0.77
C ALA A 455 7.00 -5.48 1.17
N ALA A 456 6.60 -5.97 2.36
CA ALA A 456 5.23 -5.93 2.85
C ALA A 456 4.82 -4.51 3.28
N GLY A 457 4.34 -3.72 2.32
CA GLY A 457 3.81 -2.35 2.56
C GLY A 457 4.26 -1.32 1.52
N GLU A 458 5.32 -1.61 0.76
CA GLU A 458 5.85 -0.73 -0.30
C GLU A 458 5.15 -0.94 -1.65
N LEU A 459 4.48 -2.09 -1.81
CA LEU A 459 3.81 -2.51 -3.04
C LEU A 459 2.33 -2.08 -3.05
N SER A 460 1.87 -1.59 -4.21
CA SER A 460 0.45 -1.28 -4.46
C SER A 460 -0.27 -2.45 -5.14
N GLY A 461 -1.47 -2.80 -4.67
CA GLY A 461 -2.35 -3.79 -5.31
C GLY A 461 -2.61 -5.05 -4.46
N PRO A 462 -3.34 -6.04 -5.02
CA PRO A 462 -3.81 -7.21 -4.27
C PRO A 462 -2.69 -8.11 -3.72
N ALA A 463 -1.57 -8.24 -4.44
CA ALA A 463 -0.39 -8.99 -3.97
C ALA A 463 0.19 -8.43 -2.65
N SER A 464 0.04 -7.13 -2.39
CA SER A 464 0.48 -6.49 -1.15
C SER A 464 -0.34 -6.97 0.06
N ALA A 465 -1.63 -7.29 -0.11
CA ALA A 465 -2.43 -7.87 0.96
C ALA A 465 -1.97 -9.31 1.28
N LEU A 466 -1.63 -10.09 0.26
CA LEU A 466 -1.09 -11.44 0.41
C LEU A 466 0.28 -11.41 1.11
N LEU A 467 1.22 -10.59 0.65
CA LEU A 467 2.55 -10.45 1.25
C LEU A 467 2.49 -9.99 2.71
N ARG A 468 1.57 -9.07 3.06
CA ARG A 468 1.31 -8.69 4.46
C ARG A 468 0.78 -9.86 5.29
N SER A 469 -0.05 -10.71 4.71
CA SER A 469 -0.58 -11.90 5.40
C SER A 469 0.53 -12.91 5.69
N PHE A 470 1.39 -13.21 4.70
CA PHE A 470 2.57 -14.06 4.89
C PHE A 470 3.59 -13.45 5.87
N SER A 471 3.81 -12.14 5.82
CA SER A 471 4.69 -11.44 6.75
C SER A 471 4.20 -11.55 8.20
N ARG A 472 2.89 -11.39 8.45
CA ARG A 472 2.31 -11.59 9.80
C ARG A 472 2.43 -13.03 10.27
N ILE A 473 2.14 -13.99 9.39
CA ILE A 473 2.29 -15.42 9.71
C ILE A 473 3.75 -15.73 10.07
N SER A 474 4.72 -15.21 9.31
CA SER A 474 6.14 -15.36 9.62
C SER A 474 6.52 -14.79 10.98
N GLN A 475 6.05 -13.58 11.32
CA GLN A 475 6.26 -12.99 12.65
C GLN A 475 5.65 -13.84 13.76
N ASP A 476 4.40 -14.30 13.56
CA ASP A 476 3.69 -15.14 14.53
C ASP A 476 4.42 -16.48 14.74
N VAL A 477 5.00 -17.07 13.68
CA VAL A 477 5.85 -18.27 13.79
C VAL A 477 7.10 -17.98 14.62
N GLY A 478 7.75 -16.82 14.44
CA GLY A 478 8.87 -16.41 15.28
C GLY A 478 8.50 -16.34 16.76
N VAL A 479 7.40 -15.66 17.09
CA VAL A 479 6.88 -15.56 18.47
C VAL A 479 6.50 -16.94 19.04
N ALA A 480 5.98 -17.82 18.19
CA ALA A 480 5.61 -19.18 18.59
C ALA A 480 6.84 -20.03 18.92
N LEU A 481 7.95 -19.88 18.18
CA LEU A 481 9.21 -20.60 18.43
C LEU A 481 9.95 -20.11 19.69
N GLU A 482 9.76 -18.84 20.08
CA GLU A 482 10.35 -18.28 21.31
C GLU A 482 9.65 -18.72 22.61
N GLN A 483 8.53 -19.46 22.52
CA GLN A 483 7.82 -19.92 23.72
C GLN A 483 8.66 -20.93 24.54
N ALA A 484 8.60 -20.81 25.87
CA ALA A 484 9.47 -21.58 26.78
C ALA A 484 9.15 -23.09 26.85
N SER A 485 7.89 -23.49 26.64
CA SER A 485 7.45 -24.89 26.72
C SER A 485 7.05 -25.46 25.37
N ALA A 486 7.35 -26.75 25.15
CA ALA A 486 6.97 -27.46 23.93
C ALA A 486 5.44 -27.47 23.72
N TYR A 487 4.67 -27.49 24.83
CA TYR A 487 3.23 -27.34 24.80
C TYR A 487 2.77 -25.97 24.25
N ASN A 488 3.33 -24.87 24.75
CA ASN A 488 2.96 -23.52 24.29
C ASN A 488 3.36 -23.30 22.83
N GLN A 489 4.53 -23.80 22.43
CA GLN A 489 4.96 -23.81 21.03
C GLN A 489 3.94 -24.56 20.16
N ARG A 490 3.48 -25.76 20.59
CA ARG A 490 2.47 -26.56 19.89
C ARG A 490 1.16 -25.80 19.71
N LEU A 491 0.64 -25.19 20.78
CA LEU A 491 -0.64 -24.47 20.76
C LEU A 491 -0.58 -23.24 19.83
N ALA A 492 0.48 -22.45 19.95
CA ALA A 492 0.69 -21.27 19.11
C ALA A 492 0.83 -21.65 17.63
N LEU A 493 1.64 -22.67 17.30
CA LEU A 493 1.82 -23.14 15.92
C LEU A 493 0.56 -23.81 15.35
N SER A 494 -0.24 -24.50 16.16
CA SER A 494 -1.54 -25.04 15.73
C SER A 494 -2.50 -23.92 15.32
N THR A 495 -2.53 -22.82 16.08
CA THR A 495 -3.35 -21.65 15.73
C THR A 495 -2.89 -21.01 14.41
N ILE A 496 -1.59 -21.00 14.16
CA ILE A 496 -1.01 -20.51 12.90
C ILE A 496 -1.35 -21.44 11.73
N GLU A 497 -1.32 -22.76 11.95
CA GLU A 497 -1.76 -23.76 10.95
C GLU A 497 -3.22 -23.49 10.53
N ASP A 498 -4.13 -23.27 11.48
CA ASP A 498 -5.54 -22.96 11.21
C ASP A 498 -5.70 -21.67 10.38
N ARG A 499 -4.88 -20.65 10.66
CA ARG A 499 -4.88 -19.39 9.90
C ARG A 499 -4.36 -19.58 8.48
N LEU A 500 -3.33 -20.39 8.29
CA LEU A 500 -2.86 -20.79 6.95
C LEU A 500 -3.93 -21.57 6.19
N ASP A 501 -4.71 -22.42 6.86
CA ASP A 501 -5.85 -23.11 6.27
C ASP A 501 -7.01 -22.16 5.91
N GLY A 502 -7.24 -21.12 6.72
CA GLY A 502 -8.11 -20.00 6.35
C GLY A 502 -7.65 -19.32 5.07
N LEU A 503 -6.39 -18.89 5.03
CA LEU A 503 -5.78 -18.21 3.88
C LEU A 503 -5.81 -19.09 2.61
N LEU A 504 -5.54 -20.40 2.74
CA LEU A 504 -5.64 -21.35 1.63
C LEU A 504 -7.05 -21.41 1.05
N ARG A 505 -8.08 -21.44 1.90
CA ARG A 505 -9.48 -21.45 1.46
C ARG A 505 -9.86 -20.17 0.73
N GLU A 506 -9.36 -19.02 1.21
CA GLU A 506 -9.54 -17.73 0.54
C GLU A 506 -8.84 -17.72 -0.83
N LEU A 507 -7.59 -18.18 -0.91
CA LEU A 507 -6.82 -18.26 -2.15
C LEU A 507 -7.45 -19.22 -3.18
N ILE A 508 -8.10 -20.30 -2.73
CA ILE A 508 -8.83 -21.22 -3.62
C ILE A 508 -10.07 -20.56 -4.22
N ARG A 509 -10.73 -19.67 -3.47
CA ARG A 509 -11.95 -18.97 -3.90
C ARG A 509 -11.68 -17.70 -4.69
N SER A 510 -10.50 -17.13 -4.56
CA SER A 510 -10.10 -15.90 -5.25
C SER A 510 -9.84 -16.16 -6.74
N SER A 511 -10.33 -15.25 -7.58
CA SER A 511 -10.05 -15.20 -9.02
C SER A 511 -8.86 -14.30 -9.37
N GLU A 512 -8.12 -13.82 -8.36
CA GLU A 512 -6.99 -12.92 -8.58
C GLU A 512 -5.80 -13.61 -9.28
N PRO A 513 -5.07 -12.89 -10.17
CA PRO A 513 -3.95 -13.47 -10.93
C PRO A 513 -2.84 -14.09 -10.07
N TYR A 514 -2.56 -13.52 -8.91
CA TYR A 514 -1.50 -13.99 -8.00
C TYR A 514 -1.96 -15.11 -7.07
N ALA A 515 -3.26 -15.37 -6.94
CA ALA A 515 -3.78 -16.34 -5.99
C ALA A 515 -3.22 -17.76 -6.27
N LEU A 516 -3.09 -18.13 -7.55
CA LEU A 516 -2.54 -19.43 -7.95
C LEU A 516 -1.07 -19.61 -7.52
N ARG A 517 -0.24 -18.57 -7.68
CA ARG A 517 1.19 -18.60 -7.31
C ARG A 517 1.35 -18.77 -5.80
N PHE A 518 0.68 -17.93 -5.01
CA PHE A 518 0.79 -17.95 -3.55
C PHE A 518 0.07 -19.14 -2.88
N ARG A 519 -0.89 -19.78 -3.56
CA ARG A 519 -1.55 -21.00 -3.07
C ARG A 519 -0.53 -22.13 -2.82
N SER A 520 0.40 -22.33 -3.76
CA SER A 520 1.43 -23.36 -3.63
C SER A 520 2.34 -23.12 -2.41
N ILE A 521 2.67 -21.86 -2.15
CA ILE A 521 3.50 -21.41 -1.03
C ILE A 521 2.77 -21.62 0.29
N ALA A 522 1.52 -21.16 0.42
CA ALA A 522 0.72 -21.36 1.62
C ALA A 522 0.55 -22.86 1.95
N ALA A 523 0.35 -23.70 0.93
CA ALA A 523 0.22 -25.15 1.11
C ALA A 523 1.52 -25.76 1.64
N ARG A 524 2.67 -25.34 1.11
CA ARG A 524 3.99 -25.80 1.57
C ARG A 524 4.29 -25.34 2.99
N TRP A 525 4.04 -24.08 3.33
CA TRP A 525 4.22 -23.55 4.69
C TRP A 525 3.35 -24.29 5.71
N ARG A 526 2.08 -24.54 5.35
CA ARG A 526 1.19 -25.34 6.19
C ARG A 526 1.75 -26.75 6.42
N GLN A 527 2.23 -27.42 5.37
CA GLN A 527 2.82 -28.77 5.51
C GLN A 527 4.04 -28.78 6.44
N ILE A 528 4.92 -27.77 6.33
CA ILE A 528 6.10 -27.61 7.18
C ILE A 528 5.68 -27.41 8.65
N ILE A 529 4.76 -26.47 8.90
CA ILE A 529 4.26 -26.18 10.25
C ILE A 529 3.55 -27.39 10.84
N ALA A 530 2.66 -28.04 10.08
CA ALA A 530 1.93 -29.23 10.53
C ALA A 530 2.90 -30.39 10.88
N ALA A 531 4.00 -30.54 10.12
CA ALA A 531 5.02 -31.53 10.45
C ALA A 531 5.73 -31.21 11.78
N HIS A 532 6.04 -29.95 12.03
CA HIS A 532 6.64 -29.52 13.29
C HIS A 532 5.66 -29.64 14.47
N VAL A 533 4.38 -29.29 14.29
CA VAL A 533 3.32 -29.50 15.29
C VAL A 533 3.18 -30.98 15.65
N ARG A 534 3.28 -31.90 14.67
CA ARG A 534 3.29 -33.34 14.94
C ARG A 534 4.51 -33.78 15.76
N GLN A 535 5.70 -33.25 15.47
CA GLN A 535 6.91 -33.53 16.27
C GLN A 535 6.78 -33.00 17.70
N LEU A 536 6.25 -31.79 17.87
CA LEU A 536 5.97 -31.22 19.19
C LEU A 536 4.92 -32.04 19.93
N THR A 537 3.85 -32.49 19.25
CA THR A 537 2.84 -33.38 19.83
C THR A 537 3.48 -34.67 20.36
N ALA A 538 4.31 -35.33 19.56
CA ALA A 538 5.03 -36.53 20.01
C ALA A 538 5.97 -36.25 21.20
N THR A 539 6.59 -35.06 21.22
CA THR A 539 7.45 -34.63 22.34
C THR A 539 6.63 -34.37 23.60
N VAL A 540 5.51 -33.66 23.50
CA VAL A 540 4.56 -33.39 24.60
C VAL A 540 3.98 -34.70 25.14
N GLU A 541 3.59 -35.63 24.26
CA GLU A 541 3.12 -36.96 24.64
C GLU A 541 4.21 -37.77 25.35
N SER A 542 5.46 -37.73 24.86
CA SER A 542 6.60 -38.39 25.52
C SER A 542 6.92 -37.80 26.89
N ARG A 543 6.73 -36.48 27.06
CA ARG A 543 6.94 -35.76 28.31
C ARG A 543 5.75 -35.87 29.26
N GLN A 544 4.61 -36.40 28.82
CA GLN A 544 3.38 -36.50 29.60
C GLN A 544 3.00 -35.18 30.29
N GLU A 545 3.17 -34.05 29.60
CA GLU A 545 2.74 -32.74 30.12
C GLU A 545 1.21 -32.74 30.33
N ILE A 546 0.76 -32.00 31.34
CA ILE A 546 -0.64 -31.83 31.74
C ILE A 546 -1.10 -30.48 31.20
N ASP A 547 -2.13 -30.48 30.37
CA ASP A 547 -2.81 -29.24 29.99
C ASP A 547 -3.64 -28.74 31.17
N SER A 548 -3.49 -27.47 31.54
CA SER A 548 -4.25 -26.90 32.65
C SER A 548 -5.62 -26.43 32.16
N PRO A 549 -6.73 -27.02 32.65
CA PRO A 549 -8.06 -26.59 32.28
C PRO A 549 -8.51 -25.33 33.07
N TYR A 550 -7.77 -24.96 34.12
CA TYR A 550 -8.13 -23.90 35.05
C TYR A 550 -7.90 -22.51 34.43
N VAL A 551 -8.87 -21.61 34.62
CA VAL A 551 -8.86 -20.28 34.02
C VAL A 551 -8.82 -19.22 35.12
N ILE A 552 -7.71 -18.49 35.18
CA ILE A 552 -7.47 -17.47 36.21
C ILE A 552 -7.76 -16.08 35.64
N GLY A 553 -8.47 -15.25 36.43
CA GLY A 553 -8.52 -13.81 36.22
C GLY A 553 -9.45 -13.30 35.12
N ILE A 554 -9.96 -14.18 34.25
CA ILE A 554 -10.94 -13.84 33.21
C ILE A 554 -12.28 -14.57 33.43
N PRO A 555 -13.43 -13.95 33.10
CA PRO A 555 -14.71 -14.64 33.15
C PRO A 555 -14.77 -15.81 32.16
N LEU A 556 -15.22 -16.98 32.63
CA LEU A 556 -15.54 -18.11 31.76
C LEU A 556 -16.63 -17.73 30.74
N THR A 557 -16.47 -18.19 29.50
CA THR A 557 -17.44 -18.07 28.40
C THR A 557 -18.13 -19.42 28.16
N GLU A 558 -19.11 -19.46 27.26
CA GLU A 558 -19.83 -20.70 26.93
C GLU A 558 -18.94 -21.80 26.34
N ARG A 559 -17.80 -21.40 25.74
CA ARG A 559 -16.88 -22.31 25.05
C ARG A 559 -16.04 -23.16 25.99
N GLN A 560 -15.83 -22.71 27.23
CA GLN A 560 -15.05 -23.47 28.21
C GLN A 560 -15.95 -24.47 28.93
N GLU A 561 -15.52 -25.73 29.01
CA GLU A 561 -16.27 -26.80 29.68
C GLU A 561 -16.19 -26.73 31.22
N ILE A 562 -15.23 -25.97 31.78
CA ILE A 562 -14.93 -25.89 33.22
C ILE A 562 -15.97 -25.13 34.08
N PHE A 563 -17.09 -24.69 33.50
CA PHE A 563 -18.13 -24.05 34.31
C PHE A 563 -18.87 -25.08 35.16
N VAL A 564 -18.47 -25.20 36.43
CA VAL A 564 -18.98 -26.17 37.40
C VAL A 564 -19.92 -25.55 38.44
N GLY A 565 -20.99 -26.27 38.76
CA GLY A 565 -21.90 -25.94 39.85
C GLY A 565 -22.91 -24.85 39.51
N ARG A 566 -23.41 -24.16 40.54
CA ARG A 566 -24.40 -23.07 40.46
C ARG A 566 -25.78 -23.50 39.97
N THR A 567 -26.07 -24.79 39.88
CA THR A 567 -27.38 -25.32 39.47
C THR A 567 -28.50 -24.83 40.40
N ASN A 568 -28.24 -24.73 41.71
CA ASN A 568 -29.21 -24.20 42.67
C ASN A 568 -29.56 -22.74 42.38
N ILE A 569 -28.59 -21.94 41.95
CA ILE A 569 -28.77 -20.53 41.62
C ILE A 569 -29.51 -20.39 40.29
N SER A 570 -29.14 -21.15 39.26
CA SER A 570 -29.85 -21.13 37.97
C SER A 570 -31.30 -21.58 38.12
N THR A 571 -31.58 -22.66 38.86
CA THR A 571 -32.96 -23.09 39.16
C THR A 571 -33.74 -22.02 39.95
N ARG A 572 -33.07 -21.28 40.86
CA ARG A 572 -33.72 -20.17 41.57
C ARG A 572 -34.04 -19.01 40.63
N ILE A 573 -33.10 -18.64 39.77
CA ILE A 573 -33.30 -17.60 38.74
C ILE A 573 -34.45 -18.02 37.83
N GLU A 574 -34.43 -19.24 37.29
CA GLU A 574 -35.50 -19.77 36.43
C GLU A 574 -36.88 -19.68 37.09
N LYS A 575 -37.01 -20.13 38.34
CA LYS A 575 -38.27 -20.02 39.09
C LYS A 575 -38.76 -18.57 39.24
N LEU A 576 -37.84 -17.63 39.47
CA LEU A 576 -38.19 -16.22 39.61
C LEU A 576 -38.51 -15.57 38.25
N LEU A 577 -37.91 -16.03 37.17
CA LEU A 577 -38.23 -15.59 35.80
C LEU A 577 -39.63 -16.06 35.37
N LEU A 578 -40.02 -17.27 35.76
CA LEU A 578 -41.35 -17.85 35.52
C LEU A 578 -42.44 -17.27 36.43
N ASP A 579 -42.10 -16.52 37.48
CA ASP A 579 -43.07 -15.90 38.38
C ASP A 579 -43.94 -14.87 37.60
N ARG A 580 -45.27 -14.98 37.76
CA ARG A 580 -46.25 -14.05 37.18
C ARG A 580 -46.07 -12.60 37.64
N ARG A 581 -45.49 -12.38 38.82
CA ARG A 581 -45.20 -11.05 39.38
C ARG A 581 -44.01 -10.37 38.69
N ARG A 582 -43.21 -11.12 37.94
CA ARG A 582 -42.07 -10.64 37.14
C ARG A 582 -41.12 -9.69 37.91
N PRO A 583 -40.65 -10.07 39.12
CA PRO A 583 -39.77 -9.19 39.86
C PRO A 583 -38.43 -8.99 39.13
N PRO A 584 -37.83 -7.79 39.18
CA PRO A 584 -36.44 -7.63 38.78
C PRO A 584 -35.53 -8.43 39.72
N LEU A 585 -34.43 -8.94 39.20
CA LEU A 585 -33.48 -9.74 39.95
C LEU A 585 -32.22 -8.94 40.25
N LEU A 586 -31.70 -9.05 41.47
CA LEU A 586 -30.38 -8.55 41.85
C LEU A 586 -29.49 -9.73 42.21
N LEU A 587 -28.49 -9.98 41.37
CA LEU A 587 -27.46 -10.96 41.59
C LEU A 587 -26.30 -10.31 42.36
N TYR A 588 -26.27 -10.55 43.66
CA TYR A 588 -25.26 -9.99 44.55
C TYR A 588 -24.19 -11.04 44.87
N GLY A 589 -22.93 -10.64 44.86
CA GLY A 589 -21.84 -11.46 45.35
C GLY A 589 -20.52 -10.72 45.19
N GLN A 590 -19.50 -11.10 45.94
CA GLN A 590 -18.22 -10.40 45.90
C GLN A 590 -17.51 -10.52 44.54
N ARG A 591 -16.46 -9.71 44.36
CA ARG A 591 -15.58 -9.83 43.19
C ARG A 591 -14.98 -11.23 43.13
N ARG A 592 -14.84 -11.77 41.91
CA ARG A 592 -14.28 -13.11 41.65
C ARG A 592 -15.10 -14.31 42.16
N MET A 593 -16.38 -14.12 42.48
CA MET A 593 -17.33 -15.23 42.77
C MET A 593 -17.95 -15.89 41.52
N GLY A 594 -17.56 -15.44 40.32
CA GLY A 594 -18.07 -15.99 39.06
C GLY A 594 -19.42 -15.40 38.60
N LYS A 595 -19.75 -14.16 38.97
CA LYS A 595 -20.98 -13.47 38.53
C LYS A 595 -21.06 -13.37 37.00
N THR A 596 -20.08 -12.71 36.37
CA THR A 596 -19.99 -12.59 34.91
C THR A 596 -19.90 -13.95 34.22
N SER A 597 -19.20 -14.92 34.82
CA SER A 597 -19.14 -16.30 34.30
C SER A 597 -20.49 -17.00 34.32
N LEU A 598 -21.29 -16.79 35.36
CA LEU A 598 -22.67 -17.29 35.41
C LEU A 598 -23.50 -16.62 34.31
N LEU A 599 -23.40 -15.30 34.15
CA LEU A 599 -24.14 -14.57 33.10
C LEU A 599 -23.83 -15.09 31.70
N ASN A 600 -22.55 -15.25 31.38
CA ASN A 600 -22.10 -15.78 30.10
C ASN A 600 -22.62 -17.19 29.83
N ASN A 601 -22.85 -18.00 30.87
CA ASN A 601 -23.32 -19.38 30.75
C ASN A 601 -24.84 -19.53 30.95
N LEU A 602 -25.59 -18.44 31.16
CA LEU A 602 -27.05 -18.51 31.38
C LEU A 602 -27.78 -19.18 30.20
N SER A 603 -27.29 -19.01 28.98
CA SER A 603 -27.88 -19.60 27.78
C SER A 603 -27.89 -21.14 27.80
N ARG A 604 -26.92 -21.76 28.49
CA ARG A 604 -26.82 -23.22 28.73
C ARG A 604 -27.65 -23.69 29.91
N LEU A 605 -27.95 -22.78 30.85
CA LEU A 605 -28.59 -23.09 32.13
C LEU A 605 -30.10 -22.81 32.13
N LEU A 606 -30.58 -21.92 31.25
CA LEU A 606 -31.98 -21.53 31.14
C LEU A 606 -32.65 -22.17 29.91
N PRO A 607 -33.99 -22.35 29.92
CA PRO A 607 -34.73 -22.82 28.76
C PRO A 607 -34.49 -21.96 27.52
N THR A 608 -34.59 -22.58 26.33
CA THR A 608 -34.41 -21.88 25.03
C THR A 608 -35.42 -20.76 24.80
N THR A 609 -36.56 -20.77 25.49
CA THR A 609 -37.59 -19.72 25.45
C THR A 609 -37.13 -18.40 26.09
N ILE A 610 -36.05 -18.42 26.88
CA ILE A 610 -35.44 -17.24 27.49
C ILE A 610 -34.17 -16.88 26.71
N VAL A 611 -34.08 -15.63 26.28
CA VAL A 611 -32.95 -15.08 25.52
C VAL A 611 -32.17 -14.13 26.45
N PRO A 612 -31.00 -14.54 26.97
CA PRO A 612 -30.16 -13.64 27.75
C PRO A 612 -29.55 -12.56 26.86
N LEU A 613 -29.75 -11.30 27.24
CA LEU A 613 -29.23 -10.13 26.56
C LEU A 613 -28.19 -9.48 27.47
N PHE A 614 -26.93 -9.82 27.24
CA PHE A 614 -25.81 -9.38 28.07
C PHE A 614 -25.35 -7.96 27.72
N VAL A 615 -25.24 -7.13 28.76
CA VAL A 615 -24.73 -5.77 28.67
C VAL A 615 -23.74 -5.52 29.81
N ASP A 616 -22.48 -5.33 29.45
CA ASP A 616 -21.41 -4.93 30.36
C ASP A 616 -21.42 -3.42 30.60
N LEU A 617 -21.73 -3.01 31.84
CA LEU A 617 -21.74 -1.60 32.23
C LEU A 617 -20.38 -1.07 32.66
N GLN A 618 -19.33 -1.88 32.84
CA GLN A 618 -17.96 -1.36 32.98
C GLN A 618 -17.37 -0.89 31.63
N GLY A 619 -18.00 -1.27 30.52
CA GLY A 619 -17.60 -0.93 29.17
C GLY A 619 -18.10 0.43 28.64
N PRO A 620 -18.22 0.57 27.30
CA PRO A 620 -18.60 1.83 26.66
C PRO A 620 -19.93 2.43 27.10
N ALA A 621 -20.84 1.62 27.67
CA ALA A 621 -22.15 2.07 28.15
C ALA A 621 -22.02 3.11 29.28
N SER A 622 -21.34 2.81 30.40
CA SER A 622 -21.15 3.77 31.49
C SER A 622 -20.17 4.90 31.14
N GLN A 623 -19.33 4.72 30.12
CA GLN A 623 -18.42 5.75 29.63
C GLN A 623 -19.03 6.69 28.60
N ALA A 624 -20.29 6.51 28.23
CA ALA A 624 -20.98 7.43 27.33
C ALA A 624 -20.98 8.88 27.86
N ASN A 625 -20.98 9.84 26.94
CA ASN A 625 -21.03 11.26 27.26
C ASN A 625 -22.46 11.77 27.51
N ASP A 626 -23.44 11.07 26.94
CA ASP A 626 -24.85 11.44 26.91
C ASP A 626 -25.74 10.18 26.86
N TYR A 627 -27.06 10.38 26.96
CA TYR A 627 -28.05 9.32 26.86
C TYR A 627 -28.04 8.61 25.49
N ALA A 628 -27.76 9.33 24.40
CA ALA A 628 -27.70 8.75 23.06
C ALA A 628 -26.58 7.70 22.94
N GLY A 629 -25.38 8.02 23.44
CA GLY A 629 -24.27 7.09 23.53
C GLY A 629 -24.57 5.91 24.45
N PHE A 630 -25.22 6.16 25.59
CA PHE A 630 -25.63 5.13 26.54
C PHE A 630 -26.57 4.11 25.88
N PHE A 631 -27.72 4.56 25.37
CA PHE A 631 -28.72 3.69 24.75
C PHE A 631 -28.21 2.97 23.51
N TYR A 632 -27.40 3.62 22.69
CA TYR A 632 -26.75 2.97 21.56
C TYR A 632 -25.89 1.78 22.01
N ASN A 633 -25.10 1.96 23.06
CA ASN A 633 -24.23 0.89 23.57
C ASN A 633 -25.02 -0.23 24.25
N ILE A 634 -26.12 0.08 24.94
CA ILE A 634 -27.06 -0.92 25.46
C ILE A 634 -27.68 -1.74 24.32
N ALA A 635 -28.27 -1.08 23.32
CA ALA A 635 -28.89 -1.73 22.17
C ALA A 635 -27.91 -2.61 21.38
N ARG A 636 -26.66 -2.13 21.22
CA ARG A 636 -25.59 -2.91 20.60
C ARG A 636 -25.22 -4.16 21.41
N GLY A 637 -25.11 -4.05 22.74
CA GLY A 637 -24.83 -5.19 23.62
C GLY A 637 -25.95 -6.24 23.56
N MET A 638 -27.20 -5.79 23.61
CA MET A 638 -28.38 -6.65 23.44
C MET A 638 -28.38 -7.37 22.09
N SER A 639 -28.16 -6.64 20.99
CA SER A 639 -28.18 -7.21 19.63
C SER A 639 -27.07 -8.25 19.42
N ASN A 640 -25.85 -7.96 19.89
CA ASN A 640 -24.73 -8.90 19.82
C ASN A 640 -24.99 -10.17 20.62
N SER A 641 -25.60 -10.04 21.81
CA SER A 641 -25.94 -11.19 22.65
C SER A 641 -27.04 -12.04 22.03
N ALA A 642 -28.09 -11.42 21.48
CA ALA A 642 -29.17 -12.12 20.79
C ALA A 642 -28.66 -12.94 19.60
N GLN A 643 -27.78 -12.34 18.79
CA GLN A 643 -27.18 -13.01 17.63
C GLN A 643 -26.26 -14.16 18.07
N SER A 644 -25.39 -13.94 19.05
CA SER A 644 -24.42 -14.96 19.47
C SER A 644 -25.04 -16.14 20.22
N GLN A 645 -26.06 -15.90 21.05
CA GLN A 645 -26.61 -16.95 21.93
C GLN A 645 -27.81 -17.69 21.33
N ARG A 646 -28.57 -17.05 20.42
CA ARG A 646 -29.83 -17.58 19.89
C ARG A 646 -30.04 -17.33 18.38
N ASP A 647 -29.04 -16.79 17.68
CA ASP A 647 -29.10 -16.43 16.26
C ASP A 647 -30.29 -15.50 15.91
N LEU A 648 -30.69 -14.66 16.87
CA LEU A 648 -31.74 -13.67 16.69
C LEU A 648 -31.13 -12.34 16.24
N ILE A 649 -31.70 -11.77 15.17
CA ILE A 649 -31.25 -10.49 14.62
C ILE A 649 -32.26 -9.41 15.03
N PHE A 650 -31.79 -8.43 15.80
CA PHE A 650 -32.57 -7.27 16.18
C PHE A 650 -32.43 -6.13 15.17
N PRO A 651 -33.45 -5.26 15.06
CA PRO A 651 -33.39 -4.10 14.18
C PRO A 651 -32.25 -3.15 14.58
N PRO A 652 -31.62 -2.46 13.61
CA PRO A 652 -30.51 -1.57 13.90
C PRO A 652 -31.00 -0.25 14.53
N LEU A 653 -30.39 0.14 15.66
CA LEU A 653 -30.58 1.46 16.27
C LEU A 653 -29.38 2.37 16.01
N SER A 654 -29.57 3.44 15.26
CA SER A 654 -28.48 4.36 14.93
C SER A 654 -28.28 5.44 16.00
N ARG A 655 -27.03 5.88 16.19
CA ARG A 655 -26.72 7.03 17.05
C ARG A 655 -27.41 8.32 16.58
N GLN A 656 -27.62 8.47 15.27
CA GLN A 656 -28.24 9.65 14.69
C GLN A 656 -29.71 9.79 15.11
N GLN A 657 -30.45 8.68 15.14
CA GLN A 657 -31.84 8.66 15.64
C GLN A 657 -31.90 9.07 17.12
N LEU A 658 -31.01 8.51 17.93
CA LEU A 658 -30.96 8.75 19.37
C LEU A 658 -30.56 10.18 19.78
N GLN A 659 -29.92 10.97 18.91
CA GLN A 659 -29.45 12.32 19.27
C GLN A 659 -30.59 13.32 19.49
N VAL A 660 -31.77 13.09 18.89
CA VAL A 660 -32.90 14.02 18.97
C VAL A 660 -33.72 13.78 20.25
N ASP A 661 -34.11 12.52 20.49
CA ASP A 661 -34.87 12.11 21.67
C ASP A 661 -34.46 10.68 22.09
N PRO A 662 -33.39 10.54 22.91
CA PRO A 662 -32.81 9.23 23.20
C PRO A 662 -33.77 8.25 23.86
N PHE A 663 -34.64 8.72 24.76
CA PHE A 663 -35.54 7.84 25.52
C PHE A 663 -36.69 7.35 24.65
N THR A 664 -37.32 8.23 23.87
CA THR A 664 -38.44 7.88 22.99
C THR A 664 -38.00 6.89 21.91
N TYR A 665 -36.90 7.18 21.18
CA TYR A 665 -36.43 6.28 20.13
C TYR A 665 -35.91 4.94 20.68
N PHE A 666 -35.38 4.90 21.91
CA PHE A 666 -35.01 3.64 22.53
C PHE A 666 -36.24 2.81 22.91
N ASP A 667 -37.31 3.45 23.42
CA ASP A 667 -38.57 2.77 23.72
C ASP A 667 -39.27 2.23 22.45
N GLU A 668 -39.33 3.03 21.38
CA GLU A 668 -39.84 2.59 20.07
C GLU A 668 -39.01 1.42 19.51
N TRP A 669 -37.69 1.46 19.66
CA TRP A 669 -36.84 0.35 19.26
C TRP A 669 -37.11 -0.93 20.07
N LEU A 670 -37.42 -0.81 21.36
CA LEU A 670 -37.82 -1.96 22.18
C LEU A 670 -39.12 -2.60 21.65
N ASP A 671 -40.06 -1.82 21.09
CA ASP A 671 -41.26 -2.38 20.44
C ASP A 671 -40.89 -3.27 19.25
N GLU A 672 -39.96 -2.82 18.41
CA GLU A 672 -39.47 -3.61 17.28
C GLU A 672 -38.72 -4.88 17.75
N VAL A 673 -37.97 -4.77 18.86
CA VAL A 673 -37.33 -5.93 19.50
C VAL A 673 -38.37 -6.93 20.02
N GLU A 674 -39.49 -6.49 20.59
CA GLU A 674 -40.57 -7.40 21.03
C GLU A 674 -41.20 -8.18 19.88
N VAL A 675 -41.27 -7.58 18.70
CA VAL A 675 -41.72 -8.25 17.47
C VAL A 675 -40.69 -9.30 17.06
N ALA A 676 -39.40 -8.93 17.03
CA ALA A 676 -38.31 -9.84 16.67
C ALA A 676 -38.15 -11.03 17.64
N LEU A 677 -38.47 -10.85 18.93
CA LEU A 677 -38.43 -11.92 19.93
C LEU A 677 -39.49 -13.01 19.71
N GLY A 678 -40.61 -12.72 19.03
CA GLY A 678 -41.70 -13.69 18.87
C GLY A 678 -42.24 -14.19 20.22
N ASP A 679 -42.29 -15.51 20.42
CA ASP A 679 -42.74 -16.12 21.69
C ASP A 679 -41.67 -16.16 22.79
N HIS A 680 -40.46 -15.66 22.52
CA HIS A 680 -39.37 -15.65 23.48
C HIS A 680 -39.48 -14.50 24.48
N THR A 681 -38.88 -14.70 25.65
CA THR A 681 -38.73 -13.67 26.69
C THR A 681 -37.27 -13.21 26.73
N ALA A 682 -37.03 -11.91 26.65
CA ALA A 682 -35.70 -11.32 26.82
C ALA A 682 -35.35 -11.18 28.31
N LEU A 683 -34.17 -11.66 28.69
CA LEU A 683 -33.57 -11.42 30.00
C LEU A 683 -32.42 -10.41 29.83
N VAL A 684 -32.70 -9.14 30.06
CA VAL A 684 -31.69 -8.06 30.04
C VAL A 684 -30.82 -8.18 31.29
N THR A 685 -29.59 -8.65 31.10
CA THR A 685 -28.60 -8.77 32.18
C THR A 685 -27.65 -7.58 32.12
N LEU A 686 -27.73 -6.71 33.13
CA LEU A 686 -26.85 -5.57 33.30
C LEU A 686 -25.74 -5.93 34.31
N ASP A 687 -24.54 -6.18 33.81
CA ASP A 687 -23.40 -6.58 34.65
C ASP A 687 -22.72 -5.34 35.27
N GLU A 688 -22.34 -5.45 36.54
CA GLU A 688 -21.64 -4.42 37.33
C GLU A 688 -22.40 -3.08 37.34
N PHE A 689 -23.64 -3.11 37.81
CA PHE A 689 -24.56 -1.98 37.79
C PHE A 689 -24.03 -0.73 38.51
N GLU A 690 -23.22 -0.91 39.57
CA GLU A 690 -22.54 0.18 40.27
C GLU A 690 -21.62 1.03 39.40
N ALA A 691 -21.18 0.54 38.22
CA ALA A 691 -20.35 1.32 37.30
C ALA A 691 -21.04 2.60 36.81
N LEU A 692 -22.37 2.65 36.86
CA LEU A 692 -23.16 3.83 36.50
C LEU A 692 -23.03 4.99 37.51
N GLU A 693 -22.62 4.73 38.76
CA GLU A 693 -22.43 5.78 39.77
C GLU A 693 -21.44 6.83 39.26
N ASN A 694 -20.34 6.41 38.63
CA ASN A 694 -19.35 7.31 38.05
C ASN A 694 -19.88 8.17 36.89
N ALA A 695 -20.85 7.68 36.13
CA ALA A 695 -21.48 8.45 35.06
C ALA A 695 -22.43 9.51 35.64
N ILE A 696 -23.15 9.14 36.69
CA ILE A 696 -24.09 10.00 37.41
C ILE A 696 -23.36 11.09 38.20
N ASP A 697 -22.33 10.74 38.95
CA ASP A 697 -21.56 11.67 39.76
C ASP A 697 -20.82 12.71 38.90
N ARG A 698 -20.49 12.36 37.65
CA ARG A 698 -19.92 13.28 36.65
C ARG A 698 -20.97 14.09 35.88
N GLY A 699 -22.25 13.92 36.18
CA GLY A 699 -23.35 14.65 35.53
C GLY A 699 -23.59 14.30 34.07
N ARG A 700 -23.08 13.16 33.58
CA ARG A 700 -23.29 12.71 32.19
C ARG A 700 -24.66 12.05 31.99
N LEU A 701 -25.17 11.41 33.04
CA LEU A 701 -26.47 10.75 33.08
C LEU A 701 -27.16 11.14 34.41
N ASP A 702 -28.49 11.28 34.41
CA ASP A 702 -29.26 11.44 35.65
C ASP A 702 -29.74 10.08 36.15
N GLY A 703 -29.43 9.76 37.40
CA GLY A 703 -29.82 8.48 38.00
C GLY A 703 -31.33 8.28 38.11
N ARG A 704 -32.12 9.36 38.29
CA ARG A 704 -33.59 9.28 38.38
C ARG A 704 -34.20 8.92 37.05
N ASP A 705 -33.72 9.51 35.96
CA ASP A 705 -34.22 9.24 34.61
C ASP A 705 -33.96 7.78 34.21
N LEU A 706 -32.73 7.29 34.44
CA LEU A 706 -32.36 5.89 34.18
C LEU A 706 -33.19 4.91 34.99
N LEU A 707 -33.38 5.17 36.29
CA LEU A 707 -34.18 4.31 37.15
C LEU A 707 -35.67 4.36 36.82
N SER A 708 -36.18 5.52 36.39
CA SER A 708 -37.54 5.67 35.89
C SER A 708 -37.76 4.83 34.64
N MET A 709 -36.80 4.85 33.69
CA MET A 709 -36.83 4.02 32.48
C MET A 709 -36.78 2.52 32.81
N LEU A 710 -35.86 2.08 33.68
CA LEU A 710 -35.79 0.68 34.10
C LEU A 710 -37.09 0.23 34.76
N ARG A 711 -37.68 1.08 35.62
CA ARG A 711 -38.97 0.81 36.23
C ARG A 711 -40.08 0.71 35.17
N HIS A 712 -40.09 1.59 34.18
CA HIS A 712 -41.05 1.55 33.08
C HIS A 712 -40.93 0.23 32.29
N LEU A 713 -39.71 -0.16 31.90
CA LEU A 713 -39.40 -1.44 31.25
C LEU A 713 -39.93 -2.63 32.04
N ILE A 714 -39.65 -2.68 33.34
CA ILE A 714 -40.08 -3.78 34.23
C ILE A 714 -41.61 -3.83 34.38
N GLN A 715 -42.29 -2.68 34.43
CA GLN A 715 -43.72 -2.61 34.71
C GLN A 715 -44.61 -2.81 33.48
N HIS A 716 -44.19 -2.31 32.31
CA HIS A 716 -45.04 -2.21 31.14
C HIS A 716 -44.71 -3.22 30.04
N ARG A 717 -43.51 -3.82 30.04
CA ARG A 717 -43.06 -4.70 28.96
C ARG A 717 -42.93 -6.17 29.42
N PRO A 718 -43.96 -7.02 29.22
CA PRO A 718 -44.03 -8.37 29.80
C PRO A 718 -42.97 -9.34 29.27
N LYS A 719 -42.46 -9.09 28.05
CA LYS A 719 -41.42 -9.89 27.39
C LYS A 719 -40.02 -9.56 27.87
N PHE A 720 -39.82 -8.48 28.64
CA PHE A 720 -38.52 -8.12 29.19
C PHE A 720 -38.45 -8.42 30.67
N LYS A 721 -37.38 -9.11 31.06
CA LYS A 721 -36.99 -9.40 32.43
C LYS A 721 -35.65 -8.73 32.68
N VAL A 722 -35.45 -8.17 33.86
CA VAL A 722 -34.21 -7.46 34.20
C VAL A 722 -33.48 -8.21 35.30
N LEU A 723 -32.20 -8.48 35.07
CA LEU A 723 -31.27 -9.00 36.07
C LEU A 723 -30.09 -8.04 36.17
N LEU A 724 -29.88 -7.50 37.36
CA LEU A 724 -28.77 -6.62 37.68
C LEU A 724 -27.71 -7.42 38.44
N THR A 725 -26.43 -7.19 38.21
CA THR A 725 -25.38 -7.71 39.08
C THR A 725 -24.68 -6.60 39.84
N SER A 726 -24.19 -6.93 41.03
CA SER A 726 -23.35 -6.02 41.80
C SER A 726 -22.35 -6.74 42.68
N SER A 727 -21.18 -6.11 42.83
CA SER A 727 -20.15 -6.43 43.81
C SER A 727 -20.29 -5.66 45.12
N GLN A 728 -21.18 -4.65 45.17
CA GLN A 728 -21.49 -3.87 46.37
C GLN A 728 -22.48 -4.60 47.29
N THR A 729 -22.36 -4.40 48.61
CA THR A 729 -23.26 -5.05 49.57
C THR A 729 -24.71 -4.54 49.42
N GLN A 730 -25.69 -5.33 49.89
CA GLN A 730 -27.11 -4.97 49.80
C GLN A 730 -27.42 -3.57 50.37
N ASP A 731 -26.72 -3.15 51.42
CA ASP A 731 -26.91 -1.83 52.05
C ASP A 731 -26.31 -0.68 51.21
N GLU A 732 -25.20 -0.92 50.53
CA GLU A 732 -24.63 0.01 49.55
C GLU A 732 -25.61 0.17 48.36
N PHE A 733 -26.29 -0.92 47.98
CA PHE A 733 -27.32 -0.92 46.95
C PHE A 733 -28.66 -0.27 47.39
N GLN A 734 -28.87 0.04 48.67
CA GLN A 734 -30.16 0.64 49.11
C GLN A 734 -30.48 1.97 48.43
N ARG A 735 -29.45 2.74 48.03
CA ARG A 735 -29.60 3.97 47.24
C ARG A 735 -30.32 3.73 45.90
N TRP A 736 -30.13 2.55 45.32
CA TRP A 736 -30.76 2.09 44.09
C TRP A 736 -32.10 1.39 44.36
N ALA A 737 -32.24 0.74 45.51
CA ALA A 737 -33.41 -0.03 45.91
C ALA A 737 -34.69 0.81 46.09
N SER A 738 -34.59 2.11 46.39
CA SER A 738 -35.77 2.98 46.53
C SER A 738 -36.61 3.08 45.26
N TYR A 739 -36.03 2.78 44.10
CA TYR A 739 -36.71 2.80 42.80
C TYR A 739 -37.09 1.39 42.29
N LEU A 740 -36.57 0.34 42.90
CA LEU A 740 -36.79 -1.08 42.55
C LEU A 740 -37.41 -1.85 43.73
N ILE A 741 -38.52 -1.35 44.27
CA ILE A 741 -39.17 -1.78 45.53
C ILE A 741 -39.47 -3.30 45.59
N ASN A 742 -39.62 -3.98 44.44
CA ASN A 742 -39.93 -5.41 44.34
C ASN A 742 -38.75 -6.29 43.88
N VAL A 743 -37.50 -5.81 43.99
CA VAL A 743 -36.33 -6.58 43.56
C VAL A 743 -36.13 -7.85 44.40
N GLN A 744 -35.87 -8.98 43.74
CA GLN A 744 -35.52 -10.25 44.39
C GLN A 744 -34.02 -10.43 44.38
N VAL A 745 -33.42 -10.51 45.57
CA VAL A 745 -31.98 -10.66 45.74
C VAL A 745 -31.60 -12.15 45.69
N VAL A 746 -30.62 -12.47 44.84
CA VAL A 746 -30.01 -13.78 44.72
C VAL A 746 -28.53 -13.65 45.07
N HIS A 747 -28.11 -14.26 46.17
CA HIS A 747 -26.73 -14.20 46.63
C HIS A 747 -25.87 -15.30 46.00
N ILE A 748 -24.72 -14.92 45.42
CA ILE A 748 -23.67 -15.80 44.94
C ILE A 748 -22.51 -15.77 45.95
N SER A 749 -22.40 -16.85 46.73
CA SER A 749 -21.30 -17.10 47.68
C SER A 749 -20.28 -18.10 47.09
N TYR A 750 -19.45 -18.72 47.91
CA TYR A 750 -18.52 -19.78 47.52
C TYR A 750 -19.23 -21.01 46.91
N LEU A 751 -18.46 -21.85 46.23
CA LEU A 751 -18.93 -23.18 45.82
C LEU A 751 -19.15 -24.04 47.06
N THR A 752 -20.17 -24.89 47.00
CA THR A 752 -20.32 -25.95 48.00
C THR A 752 -19.15 -26.91 47.94
N GLU A 753 -18.90 -27.67 49.01
CA GLU A 753 -17.82 -28.66 49.06
C GLU A 753 -17.88 -29.64 47.88
N GLN A 754 -19.08 -30.14 47.54
CA GLN A 754 -19.28 -31.04 46.40
C GLN A 754 -18.95 -30.38 45.06
N GLU A 755 -19.37 -29.13 44.86
CA GLU A 755 -19.07 -28.37 43.63
C GLU A 755 -17.57 -28.04 43.53
N ALA A 756 -16.93 -27.70 44.64
CA ALA A 756 -15.50 -27.40 44.69
C ALA A 756 -14.66 -28.65 44.43
N ILE A 757 -14.98 -29.79 45.06
CA ILE A 757 -14.32 -31.08 44.81
C ILE A 757 -14.49 -31.49 43.34
N HIS A 758 -15.69 -31.31 42.77
CA HIS A 758 -15.91 -31.59 41.35
C HIS A 758 -15.03 -30.71 40.45
N LEU A 759 -14.92 -29.41 40.74
CA LEU A 759 -14.05 -28.49 40.00
C LEU A 759 -12.57 -28.87 40.14
N ILE A 760 -12.13 -29.37 41.30
CA ILE A 760 -10.75 -29.81 41.55
C ILE A 760 -10.46 -31.09 40.78
N GLU A 761 -11.25 -32.15 40.96
CA GLU A 761 -10.93 -33.48 40.44
C GLU A 761 -11.34 -33.68 38.97
N ARG A 762 -12.40 -33.00 38.53
CA ARG A 762 -13.01 -33.18 37.20
C ARG A 762 -13.42 -31.85 36.56
N PRO A 763 -12.48 -30.91 36.39
CA PRO A 763 -12.76 -29.63 35.73
C PRO A 763 -13.24 -29.80 34.28
N VAL A 764 -12.75 -30.82 33.57
CA VAL A 764 -13.13 -31.18 32.20
C VAL A 764 -13.22 -32.70 32.07
N ASN A 765 -13.85 -33.17 31.00
CA ASN A 765 -13.85 -34.60 30.69
C ASN A 765 -12.41 -35.10 30.47
N ASP A 766 -12.11 -36.29 30.98
CA ASP A 766 -10.79 -36.95 30.85
C ASP A 766 -9.58 -36.15 31.39
N PHE A 767 -9.79 -35.33 32.43
CA PHE A 767 -8.70 -34.61 33.08
C PHE A 767 -7.62 -35.57 33.63
N PRO A 768 -6.34 -35.45 33.22
CA PRO A 768 -5.37 -36.50 33.46
C PRO A 768 -4.66 -36.43 34.83
N LEU A 769 -4.78 -35.33 35.57
CA LEU A 769 -4.23 -35.20 36.93
C LEU A 769 -5.23 -35.74 37.95
N ARG A 770 -4.80 -36.71 38.76
CA ARG A 770 -5.58 -37.23 39.89
C ARG A 770 -5.12 -36.58 41.19
N TYR A 771 -6.04 -36.40 42.14
CA TYR A 771 -5.74 -35.91 43.47
C TYR A 771 -5.88 -37.05 44.49
N GLU A 772 -4.97 -37.10 45.46
CA GLU A 772 -5.21 -37.86 46.69
C GLU A 772 -6.32 -37.19 47.51
N GLU A 773 -7.05 -37.96 48.31
CA GLU A 773 -8.17 -37.47 49.12
C GLU A 773 -7.75 -36.32 50.05
N ASP A 774 -6.59 -36.46 50.70
CA ASP A 774 -6.02 -35.43 51.59
C ASP A 774 -5.58 -34.18 50.83
N ALA A 775 -5.06 -34.33 49.59
CA ALA A 775 -4.67 -33.22 48.74
C ALA A 775 -5.91 -32.41 48.30
N CYS A 776 -6.95 -33.10 47.82
CA CYS A 776 -8.20 -32.46 47.41
C CYS A 776 -8.88 -31.74 48.59
N ARG A 777 -8.95 -32.40 49.76
CA ARG A 777 -9.46 -31.78 50.99
C ARG A 777 -8.64 -30.59 51.40
N ARG A 778 -7.31 -30.64 51.25
CA ARG A 778 -6.44 -29.50 51.58
C ARG A 778 -6.71 -28.32 50.67
N VAL A 779 -6.81 -28.52 49.36
CA VAL A 779 -7.20 -27.46 48.40
C VAL A 779 -8.53 -26.82 48.81
N PHE A 780 -9.54 -27.64 49.15
CA PHE A 780 -10.81 -27.11 49.64
C PHE A 780 -10.65 -26.34 50.95
N SER A 781 -9.89 -26.84 51.93
CA SER A 781 -9.67 -26.16 53.22
C SER A 781 -8.97 -24.81 53.07
N LEU A 782 -8.00 -24.71 52.15
CA LEU A 782 -7.25 -23.48 51.88
C LEU A 782 -8.13 -22.41 51.22
N THR A 783 -9.01 -22.84 50.32
CA THR A 783 -9.79 -21.95 49.44
C THR A 783 -11.23 -21.74 49.88
N ARG A 784 -11.76 -22.62 50.74
CA ARG A 784 -13.18 -22.73 51.14
C ARG A 784 -14.15 -22.75 49.96
N GLY A 785 -13.73 -23.30 48.82
CA GLY A 785 -14.55 -23.32 47.61
C GLY A 785 -14.69 -21.96 46.92
N HIS A 786 -13.85 -20.96 47.24
CA HIS A 786 -13.82 -19.71 46.51
C HIS A 786 -13.43 -19.96 45.04
N PRO A 787 -14.29 -19.67 44.04
CA PRO A 787 -14.09 -20.12 42.65
C PRO A 787 -12.74 -19.72 42.05
N PHE A 788 -12.34 -18.46 42.22
CA PHE A 788 -11.04 -17.98 41.74
C PHE A 788 -9.84 -18.61 42.44
N LEU A 789 -9.89 -18.80 43.78
CA LEU A 789 -8.76 -19.36 44.53
C LEU A 789 -8.61 -20.86 44.30
N VAL A 790 -9.72 -21.60 44.10
CA VAL A 790 -9.68 -23.01 43.69
C VAL A 790 -8.95 -23.13 42.36
N GLN A 791 -9.35 -22.35 41.35
CA GLN A 791 -8.71 -22.39 40.03
C GLN A 791 -7.25 -21.94 40.07
N LEU A 792 -6.94 -20.88 40.82
CA LEU A 792 -5.57 -20.40 41.01
C LEU A 792 -4.67 -21.49 41.60
N LEU A 793 -5.09 -22.10 42.70
CA LEU A 793 -4.28 -23.11 43.38
C LEU A 793 -4.13 -24.37 42.53
N CYS A 794 -5.19 -24.81 41.82
CA CYS A 794 -5.09 -25.99 40.97
C CYS A 794 -4.24 -25.75 39.71
N ASP A 795 -4.26 -24.55 39.14
CA ASP A 795 -3.37 -24.19 38.03
C ASP A 795 -1.90 -24.23 38.46
N GLU A 796 -1.57 -23.74 39.65
CA GLU A 796 -0.21 -23.85 40.20
C GLU A 796 0.20 -25.31 40.47
N ILE A 797 -0.73 -26.14 40.94
CA ILE A 797 -0.46 -27.59 41.12
C ILE A 797 -0.13 -28.22 39.76
N VAL A 798 -0.87 -27.86 38.69
CA VAL A 798 -0.58 -28.35 37.34
C VAL A 798 0.79 -27.86 36.86
N ALA A 799 1.12 -26.59 37.09
CA ALA A 799 2.43 -26.02 36.76
C ALA A 799 3.58 -26.78 37.47
N LEU A 800 3.47 -26.95 38.80
CA LEU A 800 4.43 -27.73 39.59
C LEU A 800 4.57 -29.16 39.07
N LYS A 801 3.45 -29.83 38.77
CA LYS A 801 3.48 -31.21 38.24
C LYS A 801 4.17 -31.28 36.87
N ASN A 802 4.04 -30.25 36.04
CA ASN A 802 4.72 -30.17 34.76
C ASN A 802 6.24 -29.93 34.89
N GLU A 803 6.72 -29.41 36.02
CA GLU A 803 8.15 -29.27 36.31
C GLU A 803 8.78 -30.56 36.85
N GLN A 804 7.98 -31.42 37.49
CA GLN A 804 8.42 -32.70 38.05
C GLN A 804 8.67 -33.78 36.99
N ASP A 805 9.29 -34.90 37.37
CA ASP A 805 9.53 -36.04 36.49
C ASP A 805 8.20 -36.66 35.97
N PRO A 806 8.12 -37.09 34.69
CA PRO A 806 6.94 -37.72 34.10
C PRO A 806 6.29 -38.82 34.96
N SER A 807 7.09 -39.59 35.70
CA SER A 807 6.61 -40.70 36.53
C SER A 807 5.69 -40.28 37.68
N VAL A 808 5.75 -39.02 38.13
CA VAL A 808 4.97 -38.51 39.28
C VAL A 808 3.92 -37.45 38.90
N ARG A 809 3.85 -37.05 37.63
CA ARG A 809 2.98 -35.93 37.20
C ARG A 809 1.49 -36.20 37.40
N ARG A 810 1.04 -37.45 37.26
CA ARG A 810 -0.40 -37.79 37.21
C ARG A 810 -1.07 -37.90 38.58
N LEU A 811 -0.35 -37.62 39.68
CA LEU A 811 -0.89 -37.67 41.04
C LEU A 811 -0.43 -36.45 41.86
N ALA A 812 -1.39 -35.64 42.31
CA ALA A 812 -1.19 -34.56 43.26
C ALA A 812 -1.36 -35.05 44.71
N ARG A 813 -0.35 -34.79 45.54
CA ARG A 813 -0.29 -35.14 46.96
C ARG A 813 -0.40 -33.90 47.83
N LEU A 814 -0.56 -34.13 49.13
CA LEU A 814 -0.65 -33.05 50.12
C LEU A 814 0.56 -32.11 50.08
N ASP A 815 1.78 -32.65 49.95
CA ASP A 815 3.01 -31.86 49.89
C ASP A 815 3.05 -30.93 48.67
N ASP A 816 2.52 -31.37 47.52
CA ASP A 816 2.44 -30.55 46.31
C ASP A 816 1.51 -29.35 46.53
N VAL A 817 0.41 -29.54 47.26
CA VAL A 817 -0.57 -28.47 47.56
C VAL A 817 0.05 -27.41 48.46
N GLU A 818 0.80 -27.80 49.50
CA GLU A 818 1.46 -26.85 50.40
C GLU A 818 2.65 -26.16 49.73
N GLN A 819 3.36 -26.86 48.85
CA GLN A 819 4.50 -26.28 48.11
C GLN A 819 4.07 -25.07 47.28
N VAL A 820 2.95 -25.16 46.56
CA VAL A 820 2.52 -24.09 45.63
C VAL A 820 1.84 -22.89 46.29
N VAL A 821 1.64 -22.90 47.61
CA VAL A 821 0.89 -21.83 48.28
C VAL A 821 1.60 -20.48 48.14
N VAL A 822 2.93 -20.46 48.20
CA VAL A 822 3.70 -19.21 48.11
C VAL A 822 3.57 -18.62 46.71
N GLU A 823 3.74 -19.45 45.68
CA GLU A 823 3.59 -19.08 44.27
C GLU A 823 2.14 -18.63 43.97
N ALA A 824 1.14 -19.31 44.53
CA ALA A 824 -0.26 -18.92 44.39
C ALA A 824 -0.54 -17.55 45.02
N LEU A 825 0.07 -17.22 46.17
CA LEU A 825 -0.04 -15.90 46.79
C LEU A 825 0.61 -14.81 45.93
N ASP A 826 1.77 -15.10 45.33
CA ASP A 826 2.48 -14.16 44.44
C ASP A 826 1.71 -13.91 43.14
N ARG A 827 1.30 -14.97 42.43
CA ARG A 827 0.53 -14.86 41.18
C ARG A 827 -0.86 -14.27 41.41
N GLY A 828 -1.46 -14.54 42.58
CA GLY A 828 -2.71 -13.96 43.03
C GLY A 828 -2.61 -12.57 43.66
N SER A 829 -1.42 -11.97 43.74
CA SER A 829 -1.14 -10.75 44.54
C SER A 829 -2.11 -9.60 44.25
N PHE A 830 -2.48 -9.35 42.99
CA PHE A 830 -3.46 -8.31 42.64
C PHE A 830 -4.85 -8.53 43.23
N PHE A 831 -5.30 -9.79 43.33
CA PHE A 831 -6.57 -10.11 43.96
C PHE A 831 -6.54 -9.81 45.46
N PHE A 832 -5.48 -10.25 46.15
CA PHE A 832 -5.35 -10.01 47.58
C PHE A 832 -5.12 -8.53 47.92
N ALA A 833 -4.33 -7.83 47.11
CA ALA A 833 -4.12 -6.39 47.25
C ALA A 833 -5.39 -5.57 47.02
N ASP A 834 -6.31 -6.02 46.14
CA ASP A 834 -7.61 -5.38 45.96
C ASP A 834 -8.48 -5.51 47.23
N ILE A 835 -8.46 -6.66 47.89
CA ILE A 835 -9.15 -6.85 49.18
C ILE A 835 -8.60 -5.84 50.21
N GLU A 836 -7.27 -5.79 50.35
CA GLU A 836 -6.59 -4.93 51.32
C GLU A 836 -6.83 -3.43 51.08
N ARG A 837 -6.78 -2.99 49.82
CA ARG A 837 -6.78 -1.56 49.48
C ARG A 837 -8.16 -0.98 49.20
N ASN A 838 -9.06 -1.79 48.63
CA ASN A 838 -10.30 -1.29 48.04
C ASN A 838 -11.58 -1.88 48.66
N GLN A 839 -11.52 -3.01 49.37
CA GLN A 839 -12.74 -3.69 49.87
C GLN A 839 -12.96 -3.57 51.39
N ILE A 840 -11.95 -3.14 52.14
CA ILE A 840 -12.01 -3.02 53.61
C ILE A 840 -11.62 -1.61 54.06
N ASP A 841 -12.06 -1.23 55.26
CA ASP A 841 -11.66 0.00 55.92
C ASP A 841 -10.35 -0.16 56.71
N LYS A 842 -9.79 0.95 57.20
CA LYS A 842 -8.52 0.94 57.98
C LYS A 842 -8.62 0.08 59.24
N ASP A 843 -9.76 0.15 59.93
CA ASP A 843 -10.05 -0.65 61.11
C ASP A 843 -10.11 -2.14 60.73
N GLY A 844 -10.80 -2.49 59.65
CA GLY A 844 -10.88 -3.84 59.11
C GLY A 844 -9.51 -4.42 58.75
N LEU A 845 -8.64 -3.63 58.13
CA LEU A 845 -7.26 -4.04 57.84
C LEU A 845 -6.48 -4.39 59.11
N THR A 846 -6.61 -3.57 60.15
CA THR A 846 -5.92 -3.80 61.43
C THR A 846 -6.45 -5.06 62.13
N ILE A 847 -7.77 -5.29 62.08
CA ILE A 847 -8.41 -6.51 62.60
C ILE A 847 -7.89 -7.74 61.86
N LEU A 848 -7.90 -7.74 60.53
CA LEU A 848 -7.48 -8.88 59.72
C LEU A 848 -5.99 -9.22 59.93
N ARG A 849 -5.11 -8.20 59.99
CA ARG A 849 -3.68 -8.42 60.28
C ARG A 849 -3.47 -9.03 61.66
N PHE A 850 -4.13 -8.51 62.70
CA PHE A 850 -4.05 -9.10 64.04
C PHE A 850 -4.53 -10.55 64.04
N MET A 851 -5.72 -10.81 63.50
CA MET A 851 -6.27 -12.17 63.42
C MET A 851 -5.36 -13.13 62.65
N ALA A 852 -4.68 -12.65 61.60
CA ALA A 852 -3.82 -13.47 60.75
C ALA A 852 -2.60 -14.03 61.51
N THR A 853 -2.09 -13.30 62.52
CA THR A 853 -0.96 -13.74 63.36
C THR A 853 -1.29 -14.92 64.28
N LEU A 854 -2.58 -15.19 64.53
CA LEU A 854 -3.01 -16.22 65.48
C LEU A 854 -3.06 -17.63 64.88
N GLY A 855 -2.82 -17.76 63.57
CA GLY A 855 -2.76 -19.04 62.86
C GLY A 855 -4.08 -19.50 62.23
N GLU A 856 -4.02 -20.63 61.54
CA GLU A 856 -5.16 -21.26 60.85
C GLU A 856 -6.24 -21.68 61.88
N ASN A 857 -7.52 -21.47 61.53
CA ASN A 857 -8.69 -21.78 62.37
C ASN A 857 -8.76 -21.08 63.74
N ALA A 858 -7.93 -20.06 64.01
CA ALA A 858 -7.96 -19.31 65.25
C ALA A 858 -9.29 -18.57 65.46
N LEU A 859 -9.90 -18.77 66.63
CA LEU A 859 -11.12 -18.08 67.05
C LEU A 859 -10.76 -16.90 67.95
N VAL A 860 -11.25 -15.71 67.62
CA VAL A 860 -10.97 -14.48 68.38
C VAL A 860 -12.26 -13.90 68.91
N GLU A 861 -12.37 -13.82 70.24
CA GLU A 861 -13.52 -13.19 70.89
C GLU A 861 -13.55 -11.68 70.65
N ARG A 862 -14.77 -11.11 70.60
CA ARG A 862 -14.97 -9.67 70.41
C ARG A 862 -14.26 -8.84 71.49
N GLY A 863 -14.24 -9.30 72.74
CA GLY A 863 -13.55 -8.61 73.84
C GLY A 863 -12.05 -8.46 73.59
N ARG A 864 -11.41 -9.54 73.13
CA ARG A 864 -9.97 -9.53 72.78
C ARG A 864 -9.68 -8.62 71.59
N LEU A 865 -10.57 -8.55 70.60
CA LEU A 865 -10.44 -7.62 69.48
C LEU A 865 -10.55 -6.16 69.94
N ALA A 866 -11.48 -5.86 70.85
CA ALA A 866 -11.65 -4.52 71.42
C ALA A 866 -10.46 -4.07 72.27
N GLU A 867 -9.77 -5.00 72.94
CA GLU A 867 -8.57 -4.71 73.75
C GLU A 867 -7.31 -4.52 72.90
N GLN A 868 -7.15 -5.32 71.84
CA GLN A 868 -5.91 -5.39 71.07
C GLN A 868 -5.89 -4.49 69.84
N VAL A 869 -7.07 -4.12 69.31
CA VAL A 869 -7.18 -3.33 68.08
C VAL A 869 -7.83 -1.98 68.40
N CYS A 870 -7.08 -0.90 68.20
CA CYS A 870 -7.62 0.46 68.29
C CYS A 870 -8.47 0.74 67.05
N CYS A 871 -9.80 0.61 67.19
CA CYS A 871 -10.76 0.91 66.13
C CYS A 871 -11.66 2.10 66.52
N GLU A 872 -12.00 2.95 65.55
CA GLU A 872 -13.02 3.99 65.75
C GLU A 872 -14.42 3.37 65.91
N ASN A 873 -14.71 2.29 65.16
CA ASN A 873 -15.99 1.59 65.26
C ASN A 873 -15.86 0.09 64.94
N LEU A 874 -15.42 -0.68 65.93
CA LEU A 874 -15.20 -2.12 65.83
C LEU A 874 -16.43 -2.87 65.26
N ASP A 875 -17.63 -2.56 65.74
CA ASP A 875 -18.83 -3.28 65.32
C ASP A 875 -19.21 -3.00 63.86
N ARG A 876 -18.92 -1.79 63.35
CA ARG A 876 -19.11 -1.46 61.93
C ARG A 876 -18.16 -2.26 61.05
N SER A 877 -16.87 -2.30 61.40
CA SER A 877 -15.86 -3.02 60.61
C SER A 877 -16.07 -4.53 60.69
N LEU A 878 -16.42 -5.10 61.84
CA LEU A 878 -16.79 -6.52 61.95
C LEU A 878 -18.00 -6.88 61.09
N ARG A 879 -19.03 -6.02 61.04
CA ARG A 879 -20.18 -6.20 60.14
C ARG A 879 -19.76 -6.15 58.67
N LEU A 880 -18.89 -5.21 58.30
CA LEU A 880 -18.36 -5.09 56.93
C LEU A 880 -17.59 -6.35 56.54
N LEU A 881 -16.63 -6.78 57.36
CA LEU A 881 -15.80 -7.98 57.11
C LEU A 881 -16.64 -9.26 57.03
N THR A 882 -17.67 -9.39 57.88
CA THR A 882 -18.59 -10.55 57.83
C THR A 882 -19.43 -10.56 56.56
N ARG A 883 -19.92 -9.39 56.11
CA ARG A 883 -20.71 -9.27 54.88
C ARG A 883 -19.89 -9.45 53.61
N ARG A 884 -18.61 -9.08 53.67
CA ARG A 884 -17.58 -9.39 52.68
C ARG A 884 -17.02 -10.82 52.86
N GLU A 885 -17.68 -11.67 53.65
CA GLU A 885 -17.33 -13.09 53.85
C GLU A 885 -15.82 -13.33 54.15
N LEU A 886 -15.10 -12.33 54.67
CA LEU A 886 -13.68 -12.47 55.00
C LEU A 886 -13.52 -13.17 56.35
N ILE A 887 -14.48 -12.91 57.25
CA ILE A 887 -14.60 -13.54 58.57
C ILE A 887 -16.00 -14.11 58.77
N GLU A 888 -16.13 -15.05 59.70
CA GLU A 888 -17.42 -15.58 60.15
C GLU A 888 -17.53 -15.61 61.67
N PRO A 889 -18.75 -15.41 62.22
CA PRO A 889 -19.01 -15.60 63.63
C PRO A 889 -19.14 -17.09 63.97
N VAL A 890 -18.38 -17.57 64.95
CA VAL A 890 -18.43 -18.94 65.46
C VAL A 890 -18.35 -18.92 66.99
N ASN A 891 -19.29 -19.57 67.68
CA ASN A 891 -19.28 -19.71 69.15
C ASN A 891 -19.02 -18.40 69.93
N GLY A 892 -19.52 -17.27 69.45
CA GLY A 892 -19.34 -15.95 70.09
C GLY A 892 -18.04 -15.21 69.78
N GLY A 893 -17.15 -15.79 68.97
CA GLY A 893 -15.97 -15.14 68.40
C GLY A 893 -16.01 -15.05 66.87
N TYR A 894 -14.92 -14.58 66.28
CA TYR A 894 -14.73 -14.46 64.83
C TYR A 894 -13.50 -15.24 64.38
N ARG A 895 -13.56 -15.84 63.19
CA ARG A 895 -12.41 -16.46 62.51
C ARG A 895 -12.39 -16.11 61.03
N PHE A 896 -11.25 -16.24 60.38
CA PHE A 896 -11.15 -16.14 58.92
C PHE A 896 -12.01 -17.20 58.24
N GLN A 897 -12.68 -16.82 57.15
CA GLN A 897 -13.39 -17.79 56.35
C GLN A 897 -12.43 -18.59 55.46
N VAL A 898 -11.54 -17.89 54.76
CA VAL A 898 -10.64 -18.49 53.76
C VAL A 898 -9.21 -18.43 54.27
N GLU A 899 -8.58 -19.60 54.42
CA GLU A 899 -7.22 -19.73 54.96
C GLU A 899 -6.18 -19.09 54.05
N LEU A 900 -6.32 -19.18 52.72
CA LEU A 900 -5.39 -18.55 51.78
C LEU A 900 -5.40 -17.01 51.89
N ILE A 901 -6.57 -16.41 52.18
CA ILE A 901 -6.66 -14.97 52.48
C ILE A 901 -5.97 -14.64 53.80
N ARG A 902 -6.13 -15.48 54.84
CA ARG A 902 -5.39 -15.31 56.11
C ARG A 902 -3.87 -15.32 55.87
N ARG A 903 -3.36 -16.27 55.08
CA ARG A 903 -1.92 -16.38 54.78
C ARG A 903 -1.38 -15.11 54.10
N TRP A 904 -2.14 -14.48 53.19
CA TRP A 904 -1.76 -13.17 52.64
C TRP A 904 -1.56 -12.11 53.73
N PHE A 905 -2.53 -11.94 54.63
CA PHE A 905 -2.46 -10.96 55.72
C PHE A 905 -1.41 -11.30 56.80
N ALA A 906 -0.94 -12.55 56.86
CA ALA A 906 0.14 -12.97 57.76
C ALA A 906 1.55 -12.77 57.17
N VAL A 907 1.68 -12.71 55.83
CA VAL A 907 2.97 -12.52 55.15
C VAL A 907 3.30 -11.03 54.97
N VAL A 908 2.28 -10.19 54.81
CA VAL A 908 2.41 -8.72 54.62
C VAL A 908 2.45 -7.94 55.95
N SER A 909 2.36 -8.63 57.09
CA SER A 909 2.33 -8.04 58.45
C SER A 909 3.70 -7.66 59.00
#